data_AF-A0A318CML5-F1
#
_entry.id   AF-A0A318CML5-F1
#
_cell.length_a   1.000
_cell.length_b   1.000
_cell.length_c   1.000
_cell.angle_alpha   90.00
_cell.angle_beta   90.00
_cell.angle_gamma   90.00
#
_symmetry.space_group_name_H-M   'P 1'
#
loop_
_entity.id
_entity.type
_entity.pdbx_description
1 polymer ?
#
loop_
_entity_poly.entity_id
_entity_poly.type
_entity_poly.pdbx_seq_one_letter_code
_entity_poly.pdbx_strand_id
1 'polypeptide(L)'
;MTEHKVKFLPSGRIVFVQDGETISQVARKAGVHINASCGGSGLCGKCRVLLESGTVEGGKSEKLTEQDYASGIRQACLSGIKSDLVIRIPQESVLDTGVPDTAVPVRHKAGMYVFDIEQLKEEGIFASPVDKLFLELSRPSPTYSIADAGRLIKGLADQYDERGMVVELQVLRRLRRILREDDFRVTVTLSRSVRRRFRTRVVNIQAGNWTHRNFGLAVDIGTTTVYGQLLDLNTGRVLAEAGDYNAQMSYGEDVISRIIQAERPGGLGLMQSLVVSTINGIIEKLLDSCEVSRDEISSITLAGNTTMTHLFLGLEPHNIRRSPYVPVSTFFPPIRAGDDLGLDLERHAVALVFPAVSSYVGGDIVAGIMGSGMYRTDAQTLLIDVGTNAEIVIGNREWLACAACSAGPAFEGGGITHGMRASAGAIEDFSLNPQSLEPMNITIGNKSPEGICGSGLLIIVATLFEHGIIDQQGKFNRGLKTPRIRQGRSGYEYVLAWKDEIRGELDIVINEADIDNFIRAKAAIYAGIMTLLGNVGLEVTDLEQVILAGAFGSYIDLDCAMTVGLLPDVASERVKYVGNGSLVGARMSELSNHIRQDVVDVVHRMTSFELSGVDSFKDHYVASLFLPHTDSSLFPSVKKRNTP
;
A
#
# COMPACT_ATOMS: atom_id res chain seq x y z
N MET A 1 30.47 3.02 -5.50
CA MET A 1 30.09 4.36 -4.99
C MET A 1 31.05 4.70 -3.85
N THR A 2 31.48 5.94 -3.73
CA THR A 2 32.45 6.38 -2.73
C THR A 2 31.72 6.65 -1.42
N GLU A 3 32.12 5.97 -0.34
CA GLU A 3 31.53 6.12 0.98
C GLU A 3 32.41 7.06 1.84
N HIS A 4 31.77 7.96 2.57
CA HIS A 4 32.42 8.98 3.39
C HIS A 4 31.97 8.86 4.85
N LYS A 5 32.88 9.10 5.78
CA LYS A 5 32.63 9.10 7.23
C LYS A 5 32.30 10.50 7.72
N VAL A 6 31.12 10.67 8.33
CA VAL A 6 30.69 11.95 8.92
C VAL A 6 30.59 11.82 10.43
N LYS A 7 31.29 12.69 11.16
CA LYS A 7 31.22 12.79 12.62
C LYS A 7 30.50 14.07 13.04
N PHE A 8 29.47 13.94 13.87
CA PHE A 8 28.77 15.07 14.48
C PHE A 8 29.27 15.36 15.89
N LEU A 9 29.50 16.63 16.19
CA LEU A 9 29.88 17.16 17.50
C LEU A 9 28.78 18.09 18.03
N PRO A 10 28.54 18.13 19.36
CA PRO A 10 29.27 17.42 20.41
C PRO A 10 28.84 15.96 20.65
N SER A 11 27.77 15.47 19.99
CA SER A 11 27.20 14.14 20.24
C SER A 11 28.16 12.97 19.99
N GLY A 12 29.22 13.18 19.20
CA GLY A 12 30.23 12.19 18.88
C GLY A 12 29.77 11.12 17.90
N ARG A 13 28.54 11.22 17.39
CA ARG A 13 27.92 10.23 16.50
C ARG A 13 28.63 10.19 15.16
N ILE A 14 28.85 8.98 14.65
CA ILE A 14 29.55 8.72 13.40
C ILE A 14 28.61 7.93 12.50
N VAL A 15 28.50 8.33 11.24
CA VAL A 15 27.72 7.66 10.21
C VAL A 15 28.51 7.59 8.91
N PHE A 16 28.31 6.53 8.14
CA PHE A 16 28.88 6.34 6.81
C PHE A 16 27.81 6.62 5.77
N VAL A 17 28.15 7.40 4.75
CA VAL A 17 27.18 7.93 3.78
C VAL A 17 27.75 7.97 2.39
N GLN A 18 26.87 7.99 1.40
CA GLN A 18 27.26 8.06 -0.01
C GLN A 18 27.57 9.51 -0.41
N ASP A 19 28.42 9.66 -1.43
CA ASP A 19 28.70 10.96 -2.07
C ASP A 19 27.40 11.67 -2.49
N GLY A 20 27.30 12.97 -2.18
CA GLY A 20 26.20 13.84 -2.59
C GLY A 20 25.01 13.93 -1.62
N GLU A 21 24.94 13.11 -0.57
CA GLU A 21 23.93 13.31 0.48
C GLU A 21 24.14 14.65 1.21
N THR A 22 23.05 15.31 1.62
CA THR A 22 23.17 16.59 2.34
C THR A 22 23.45 16.38 3.83
N ILE A 23 24.20 17.29 4.47
CA ILE A 23 24.46 17.21 5.92
C ILE A 23 23.15 17.08 6.71
N SER A 24 22.07 17.75 6.30
CA SER A 24 20.78 17.66 7.03
C SER A 24 20.14 16.27 7.01
N GLN A 25 20.21 15.56 5.88
CA GLN A 25 19.73 14.18 5.76
C GLN A 25 20.61 13.24 6.59
N VAL A 26 21.92 13.44 6.52
CA VAL A 26 22.91 12.64 7.24
C VAL A 26 22.83 12.87 8.75
N ALA A 27 22.57 14.09 9.19
CA ALA A 27 22.31 14.42 10.59
C ALA A 27 21.10 13.64 11.11
N ARG A 28 19.98 13.61 10.36
CA ARG A 28 18.82 12.77 10.74
C ARG A 28 19.16 11.29 10.80
N LYS A 29 19.90 10.74 9.82
CA LYS A 29 20.34 9.33 9.84
C LYS A 29 21.22 9.02 11.07
N ALA A 30 22.07 9.97 11.45
CA ALA A 30 22.89 9.90 12.66
C ALA A 30 22.07 10.18 13.94
N GLY A 31 20.79 10.48 13.83
CA GLY A 31 19.92 10.92 14.90
C GLY A 31 20.38 12.21 15.59
N VAL A 32 20.80 13.20 14.81
CA VAL A 32 21.24 14.52 15.27
C VAL A 32 20.25 15.56 14.79
N HIS A 33 19.63 16.28 15.72
CA HIS A 33 18.70 17.35 15.39
C HIS A 33 19.41 18.60 14.86
N ILE A 34 18.86 19.20 13.80
CA ILE A 34 19.27 20.50 13.22
C ILE A 34 18.00 21.30 12.92
N ASN A 35 17.98 22.60 13.25
CA ASN A 35 16.83 23.45 12.94
C ASN A 35 16.62 23.54 11.42
N ALA A 36 15.57 22.90 10.92
CA ALA A 36 15.25 22.80 9.50
C ALA A 36 13.74 22.94 9.25
N SER A 37 13.14 24.01 9.77
CA SER A 37 11.71 24.30 9.60
C SER A 37 11.27 24.39 8.13
N CYS A 38 12.14 24.89 7.22
CA CYS A 38 11.85 25.00 5.79
C CYS A 38 11.98 23.71 4.97
N GLY A 39 12.07 22.54 5.62
CA GLY A 39 12.07 21.23 4.93
C GLY A 39 13.32 20.91 4.11
N GLY A 40 14.40 21.66 4.31
CA GLY A 40 15.65 21.50 3.57
C GLY A 40 15.75 22.32 2.27
N SER A 41 14.81 23.21 2.00
CA SER A 41 14.79 24.02 0.77
C SER A 41 15.83 25.16 0.68
N GLY A 42 16.55 25.45 1.77
CA GLY A 42 17.57 26.51 1.82
C GLY A 42 17.05 27.92 2.10
N LEU A 43 15.75 28.09 2.32
CA LEU A 43 15.08 29.40 2.40
C LEU A 43 15.25 30.11 3.76
N CYS A 44 15.20 29.35 4.87
CA CYS A 44 15.07 29.95 6.20
C CYS A 44 16.36 30.49 6.83
N GLY A 45 17.55 30.03 6.42
CA GLY A 45 18.79 30.42 7.12
C GLY A 45 19.18 29.55 8.32
N LYS A 46 18.27 28.75 8.89
CA LYS A 46 18.38 28.25 10.27
C LYS A 46 19.21 26.99 10.48
N CYS A 47 19.42 26.17 9.45
CA CYS A 47 20.16 24.90 9.57
C CYS A 47 21.68 25.08 9.60
N ARG A 48 22.16 26.04 10.40
CA ARG A 48 23.57 26.44 10.48
C ARG A 48 24.38 25.35 11.17
N VAL A 49 25.45 24.92 10.51
CA VAL A 49 26.42 23.96 11.04
C VAL A 49 27.83 24.45 10.80
N LEU A 50 28.76 24.10 11.68
CA LEU A 50 30.18 24.42 11.51
C LEU A 50 30.92 23.23 10.91
N LEU A 51 31.49 23.42 9.73
CA LEU A 51 32.39 22.45 9.10
C LEU A 51 33.80 22.61 9.69
N GLU A 52 34.19 21.69 10.58
CA GLU A 52 35.53 21.71 11.19
C GLU A 52 36.59 21.04 10.31
N SER A 53 36.21 20.01 9.55
CA SER A 53 37.10 19.37 8.59
C SER A 53 36.31 18.67 7.48
N GLY A 54 36.97 18.48 6.33
CA GLY A 54 36.39 17.85 5.14
C GLY A 54 35.94 18.85 4.09
N THR A 55 35.24 18.36 3.07
CA THR A 55 34.83 19.15 1.91
C THR A 55 33.37 18.86 1.55
N VAL A 56 32.62 19.95 1.35
CA VAL A 56 31.22 19.90 0.92
C VAL A 56 31.06 20.69 -0.37
N GLU A 57 30.12 20.25 -1.18
CA GLU A 57 29.61 20.99 -2.33
C GLU A 57 28.44 21.86 -1.88
N GLY A 58 28.46 23.15 -2.23
CA GLY A 58 27.40 24.10 -1.85
C GLY A 58 27.49 24.59 -0.40
N GLY A 59 26.34 24.72 0.26
CA GLY A 59 26.24 25.14 1.66
C GLY A 59 26.23 26.65 1.90
N LYS A 60 26.28 27.48 0.85
CA LYS A 60 26.12 28.94 0.90
C LYS A 60 24.73 29.33 0.38
N SER A 61 24.07 30.24 1.07
CA SER A 61 22.86 30.92 0.57
C SER A 61 22.90 32.40 0.90
N GLU A 62 21.93 33.15 0.38
CA GLU A 62 21.72 34.57 0.66
C GLU A 62 21.47 34.87 2.15
N LYS A 63 21.13 33.85 2.95
CA LYS A 63 20.89 33.99 4.40
C LYS A 63 22.16 33.79 5.25
N LEU A 64 23.30 33.46 4.64
CA LEU A 64 24.60 33.35 5.30
C LEU A 64 25.49 34.53 4.90
N THR A 65 26.12 35.17 5.89
CA THR A 65 27.09 36.22 5.61
C THR A 65 28.39 35.64 5.04
N GLU A 66 29.16 36.45 4.32
CA GLU A 66 30.50 36.04 3.84
C GLU A 66 31.42 35.63 5.00
N GLN A 67 31.30 36.32 6.14
CA GLN A 67 32.09 36.04 7.34
C GLN A 67 31.70 34.70 7.97
N ASP A 68 30.41 34.37 8.01
CA ASP A 68 29.94 33.06 8.45
C ASP A 68 30.50 31.95 7.55
N TYR A 69 30.42 32.14 6.24
CA TYR A 69 30.93 31.15 5.29
C TYR A 69 32.45 30.99 5.40
N ALA A 70 33.20 32.09 5.55
CA ALA A 70 34.64 32.07 5.74
C ALA A 70 35.07 31.39 7.06
N SER A 71 34.26 31.51 8.12
CA SER A 71 34.52 30.86 9.41
C SER A 71 34.15 29.36 9.43
N GLY A 72 33.71 28.81 8.30
CA GLY A 72 33.36 27.39 8.16
C GLY A 72 31.88 27.09 8.40
N ILE A 73 31.04 28.10 8.65
CA ILE A 73 29.60 27.89 8.78
C ILE A 73 29.01 27.57 7.41
N ARG A 74 28.16 26.54 7.38
CA ARG A 74 27.43 26.08 6.21
C ARG A 74 25.96 25.91 6.56
N GLN A 75 25.10 25.97 5.56
CA GLN A 75 23.73 25.49 5.69
C GLN A 75 23.68 23.99 5.42
N ALA A 76 23.26 23.22 6.42
CA ALA A 76 23.28 21.76 6.36
C ALA A 76 22.44 21.20 5.21
N CYS A 77 21.33 21.84 4.84
CA CYS A 77 20.46 21.35 3.78
C CYS A 77 20.96 21.61 2.36
N LEU A 78 21.89 22.56 2.18
CA LEU A 78 22.49 22.88 0.88
C LEU A 78 23.91 22.32 0.72
N SER A 79 24.43 21.61 1.72
CA SER A 79 25.81 21.11 1.75
C SER A 79 25.85 19.63 1.41
N GLY A 80 26.20 19.31 0.17
CA GLY A 80 26.41 17.92 -0.30
C GLY A 80 27.77 17.39 0.11
N ILE A 81 27.84 16.16 0.60
CA ILE A 81 29.06 15.57 1.17
C ILE A 81 29.98 15.03 0.06
N LYS A 82 31.27 15.38 0.10
CA LYS A 82 32.30 14.99 -0.89
C LYS A 82 33.55 14.32 -0.32
N SER A 83 33.71 14.33 1.00
CA SER A 83 34.79 13.65 1.72
C SER A 83 34.36 13.36 3.15
N ASP A 84 35.21 12.68 3.92
CA ASP A 84 35.03 12.53 5.36
C ASP A 84 34.89 13.90 6.04
N LEU A 85 33.85 14.08 6.86
CA LEU A 85 33.52 15.35 7.50
C LEU A 85 33.55 15.26 9.03
N VAL A 86 33.92 16.38 9.66
CA VAL A 86 33.60 16.67 11.06
C VAL A 86 32.72 17.91 11.10
N ILE A 87 31.48 17.72 11.57
CA ILE A 87 30.46 18.77 11.65
C ILE A 87 30.14 19.04 13.11
N ARG A 88 30.25 20.31 13.54
CA ARG A 88 29.78 20.76 14.85
C ARG A 88 28.43 21.44 14.71
N ILE A 89 27.47 21.00 15.53
CA ILE A 89 26.18 21.67 15.69
C ILE A 89 26.38 22.83 16.67
N PRO A 90 26.18 24.10 16.25
CA PRO A 90 26.29 25.25 17.14
C PRO A 90 25.26 25.11 18.26
N GLN A 91 25.70 25.20 19.51
CA GLN A 91 24.77 25.39 20.62
C GLN A 91 24.34 26.85 20.61
N GLU A 92 23.12 27.13 20.14
CA GLU A 92 22.54 28.44 20.34
C GLU A 92 22.26 28.62 21.84
N SER A 93 22.82 29.67 22.43
CA SER A 93 22.93 29.91 23.86
C SER A 93 21.61 29.78 24.63
N VAL A 94 21.40 28.65 25.31
CA VAL A 94 20.50 28.55 26.47
C VAL A 94 21.19 27.73 27.54
N LEU A 95 21.59 28.43 28.60
CA LEU A 95 21.99 28.00 29.95
C LEU A 95 22.51 26.56 30.13
N ASP A 96 23.81 26.54 30.39
CA ASP A 96 24.64 25.51 31.01
C ASP A 96 23.90 24.68 32.10
N THR A 97 23.32 23.55 31.70
CA THR A 97 22.97 22.43 32.59
C THR A 97 23.28 21.13 31.84
N GLY A 98 24.09 20.27 32.45
CA GLY A 98 24.64 19.07 31.82
C GLY A 98 23.58 18.09 31.29
N VAL A 99 23.55 17.94 29.96
CA VAL A 99 23.20 16.80 29.06
C VAL A 99 22.08 15.84 29.53
N PRO A 100 21.02 15.58 28.72
CA PRO A 100 21.10 14.53 27.68
C PRO A 100 20.67 14.95 26.26
N ASP A 101 21.50 14.53 25.31
CA ASP A 101 21.28 14.17 23.90
C ASP A 101 20.16 14.92 23.12
N THR A 102 20.54 15.78 22.17
CA THR A 102 19.70 16.17 21.00
C THR A 102 19.52 15.00 20.01
N ALA A 103 19.49 13.80 20.56
CA ALA A 103 19.30 12.55 19.89
C ALA A 103 17.91 12.49 19.28
N VAL A 104 17.84 12.37 17.97
CA VAL A 104 16.67 11.75 17.37
C VAL A 104 16.75 10.26 17.72
N PRO A 105 15.69 9.67 18.28
CA PRO A 105 15.62 8.23 18.57
C PRO A 105 15.89 7.41 17.31
N VAL A 106 16.53 6.26 17.46
CA VAL A 106 16.57 5.26 16.37
C VAL A 106 15.16 4.72 16.25
N ARG A 107 14.57 4.81 15.06
CA ARG A 107 13.21 4.35 14.79
C ARG A 107 13.19 3.16 13.84
N HIS A 108 12.33 2.19 14.14
CA HIS A 108 12.22 0.93 13.40
C HIS A 108 11.13 1.00 12.33
N LYS A 109 11.41 0.33 11.21
CA LYS A 109 10.45 0.09 10.12
C LYS A 109 10.21 -1.40 9.97
N ALA A 110 9.02 -1.75 9.48
CA ALA A 110 8.70 -3.13 9.18
C ALA A 110 9.59 -3.68 8.06
N GLY A 111 10.05 -4.93 8.21
CA GLY A 111 10.79 -5.62 7.16
C GLY A 111 9.87 -5.92 5.98
N MET A 112 10.31 -5.62 4.76
CA MET A 112 9.57 -5.99 3.55
C MET A 112 9.52 -7.50 3.40
N TYR A 113 8.32 -8.06 3.33
CA TYR A 113 8.07 -9.45 2.98
C TYR A 113 7.75 -9.52 1.48
N VAL A 114 8.69 -10.04 0.71
CA VAL A 114 8.51 -10.25 -0.72
C VAL A 114 8.10 -11.70 -0.94
N PHE A 115 6.95 -11.89 -1.57
CA PHE A 115 6.51 -13.20 -2.00
C PHE A 115 7.44 -13.76 -3.08
N ASP A 116 8.00 -14.95 -2.85
CA ASP A 116 8.91 -15.61 -3.78
C ASP A 116 8.15 -16.55 -4.74
N ILE A 117 8.20 -16.21 -6.02
CA ILE A 117 7.58 -17.01 -7.09
C ILE A 117 8.37 -18.30 -7.33
N GLU A 118 9.68 -18.30 -7.12
CA GLU A 118 10.49 -19.51 -7.30
C GLU A 118 10.09 -20.58 -6.27
N GLN A 119 9.69 -20.17 -5.06
CA GLN A 119 9.11 -21.08 -4.07
C GLN A 119 7.87 -21.81 -4.61
N LEU A 120 6.97 -21.13 -5.33
CA LEU A 120 5.80 -21.80 -5.94
C LEU A 120 6.20 -22.84 -6.99
N LYS A 121 7.28 -22.58 -7.74
CA LYS A 121 7.80 -23.51 -8.75
C LYS A 121 8.45 -24.72 -8.10
N GLU A 122 9.27 -24.50 -7.07
CA GLU A 122 9.92 -25.55 -6.29
C GLU A 122 8.90 -26.47 -5.60
N GLU A 123 7.82 -25.89 -5.08
CA GLU A 123 6.70 -26.62 -4.46
C GLU A 123 5.76 -27.28 -5.49
N GLY A 124 5.95 -27.02 -6.79
CA GLY A 124 5.13 -27.58 -7.86
C GLY A 124 3.70 -27.03 -7.92
N ILE A 125 3.46 -25.87 -7.32
CA ILE A 125 2.15 -25.19 -7.28
C ILE A 125 2.08 -23.98 -8.22
N PHE A 126 3.11 -23.70 -9.00
CA PHE A 126 3.04 -22.80 -10.16
C PHE A 126 2.28 -23.50 -11.30
N ALA A 127 1.02 -23.12 -11.49
CA ALA A 127 0.11 -23.78 -12.43
C ALA A 127 -0.83 -22.76 -13.09
N SER A 128 -0.36 -22.15 -14.19
CA SER A 128 -1.07 -21.08 -14.87
C SER A 128 -2.55 -21.41 -15.15
N PRO A 129 -3.49 -20.46 -14.96
CA PRO A 129 -4.89 -20.62 -15.35
C PRO A 129 -5.05 -20.78 -16.86
N VAL A 130 -4.04 -20.38 -17.64
CA VAL A 130 -4.02 -20.46 -19.09
C VAL A 130 -2.73 -21.10 -19.58
N ASP A 131 -2.86 -22.14 -20.40
CA ASP A 131 -1.74 -22.82 -21.05
C ASP A 131 -1.77 -22.63 -22.57
N LYS A 132 -0.59 -22.62 -23.20
CA LYS A 132 -0.46 -22.66 -24.65
C LYS A 132 0.21 -23.95 -25.09
N LEU A 133 -0.41 -24.67 -26.02
CA LEU A 133 0.11 -25.92 -26.58
C LEU A 133 0.33 -25.77 -28.09
N PHE A 134 1.53 -26.11 -28.56
CA PHE A 134 1.88 -26.10 -29.97
C PHE A 134 1.59 -27.46 -30.60
N LEU A 135 0.89 -27.47 -31.73
CA LEU A 135 0.43 -28.68 -32.41
C LEU A 135 0.91 -28.68 -33.86
N GLU A 136 1.47 -29.81 -34.27
CA GLU A 136 1.70 -30.12 -35.69
C GLU A 136 0.60 -31.07 -36.17
N LEU A 137 -0.39 -30.52 -36.87
CA LEU A 137 -1.55 -31.29 -37.31
C LEU A 137 -1.29 -31.91 -38.69
N SER A 138 -1.77 -33.14 -38.90
CA SER A 138 -1.70 -33.79 -40.21
C SER A 138 -2.47 -32.99 -41.25
N ARG A 139 -2.00 -32.93 -42.50
CA ARG A 139 -2.72 -32.26 -43.60
C ARG A 139 -3.95 -33.09 -44.04
N PRO A 140 -5.01 -32.47 -44.58
CA PRO A 140 -6.07 -33.20 -45.24
C PRO A 140 -5.56 -33.87 -46.52
N SER A 141 -5.96 -35.11 -46.76
CA SER A 141 -5.64 -35.86 -47.97
C SER A 141 -6.86 -36.69 -48.42
N PRO A 142 -6.86 -37.27 -49.64
CA PRO A 142 -7.94 -38.13 -50.10
C PRO A 142 -8.20 -39.34 -49.17
N THR A 143 -7.17 -39.83 -48.48
CA THR A 143 -7.27 -40.94 -47.51
C THR A 143 -7.46 -40.46 -46.07
N TYR A 144 -7.42 -39.15 -45.81
CA TYR A 144 -7.52 -38.57 -44.47
C TYR A 144 -8.28 -37.23 -44.46
N SER A 145 -9.61 -37.33 -44.50
CA SER A 145 -10.55 -36.22 -44.73
C SER A 145 -11.31 -35.76 -43.48
N ILE A 146 -10.78 -36.00 -42.27
CA ILE A 146 -11.43 -35.54 -41.03
C ILE A 146 -11.60 -34.02 -41.00
N ALA A 147 -12.71 -33.57 -40.39
CA ALA A 147 -13.00 -32.16 -40.20
C ALA A 147 -11.92 -31.46 -39.36
N ASP A 148 -11.69 -30.17 -39.61
CA ASP A 148 -10.66 -29.36 -38.95
C ASP A 148 -10.77 -29.39 -37.41
N ALA A 149 -11.99 -29.37 -36.86
CA ALA A 149 -12.22 -29.48 -35.41
C ALA A 149 -11.82 -30.86 -34.86
N GLY A 150 -12.16 -31.94 -35.58
CA GLY A 150 -11.74 -33.29 -35.22
C GLY A 150 -10.22 -33.46 -35.32
N ARG A 151 -9.59 -32.79 -36.28
CA ARG A 151 -8.13 -32.75 -36.46
C ARG A 151 -7.45 -32.07 -35.28
N LEU A 152 -7.98 -30.94 -34.83
CA LEU A 152 -7.49 -30.24 -33.65
C LEU A 152 -7.63 -31.09 -32.38
N ILE A 153 -8.83 -31.62 -32.12
CA ILE A 153 -9.10 -32.46 -30.93
C ILE A 153 -8.22 -33.70 -30.92
N LYS A 154 -8.06 -34.36 -32.07
CA LYS A 154 -7.18 -35.51 -32.21
C LYS A 154 -5.71 -35.13 -31.97
N GLY A 155 -5.24 -34.02 -32.53
CA GLY A 155 -3.87 -33.55 -32.27
C GLY A 155 -3.60 -33.29 -30.79
N LEU A 156 -4.57 -32.67 -30.09
CA LEU A 156 -4.48 -32.44 -28.65
C LEU A 156 -4.43 -33.74 -27.84
N ALA A 157 -5.25 -34.73 -28.21
CA ALA A 157 -5.23 -36.04 -27.57
C ALA A 157 -3.94 -36.83 -27.88
N ASP A 158 -3.48 -36.83 -29.13
CA ASP A 158 -2.34 -37.63 -29.57
C ASP A 158 -1.00 -37.06 -29.07
N GLN A 159 -0.86 -35.72 -28.97
CA GLN A 159 0.40 -35.05 -28.63
C GLN A 159 0.54 -34.69 -27.14
N TYR A 160 -0.58 -34.43 -26.44
CA TYR A 160 -0.57 -33.93 -25.06
C TYR A 160 -1.50 -34.71 -24.11
N ASP A 161 -2.17 -35.77 -24.58
CA ASP A 161 -3.21 -36.51 -23.84
C ASP A 161 -4.37 -35.63 -23.32
N GLU A 162 -4.64 -34.52 -24.00
CA GLU A 162 -5.71 -33.59 -23.65
C GLU A 162 -7.06 -34.07 -24.21
N ARG A 163 -7.97 -34.49 -23.33
CA ARG A 163 -9.27 -35.08 -23.69
C ARG A 163 -10.44 -34.39 -23.00
N GLY A 164 -11.63 -34.51 -23.60
CA GLY A 164 -12.87 -34.04 -22.97
C GLY A 164 -13.04 -32.52 -22.90
N MET A 165 -12.21 -31.76 -23.62
CA MET A 165 -12.24 -30.30 -23.66
C MET A 165 -13.47 -29.75 -24.37
N VAL A 166 -13.80 -28.50 -24.06
CA VAL A 166 -14.84 -27.73 -24.76
C VAL A 166 -14.18 -26.74 -25.70
N VAL A 167 -14.39 -26.90 -27.01
CA VAL A 167 -13.90 -25.94 -28.01
C VAL A 167 -14.91 -24.81 -28.16
N GLU A 168 -14.51 -23.58 -27.89
CA GLU A 168 -15.43 -22.45 -27.98
C GLU A 168 -15.79 -22.10 -29.43
N LEU A 169 -17.01 -21.61 -29.63
CA LEU A 169 -17.53 -21.29 -30.97
C LEU A 169 -16.65 -20.29 -31.72
N GLN A 170 -16.01 -19.35 -31.02
CA GLN A 170 -15.10 -18.39 -31.61
C GLN A 170 -13.87 -19.03 -32.24
N VAL A 171 -13.32 -20.08 -31.60
CA VAL A 171 -12.22 -20.87 -32.15
C VAL A 171 -12.68 -21.58 -33.41
N LEU A 172 -13.85 -22.23 -33.39
CA LEU A 172 -14.42 -22.92 -34.55
C LEU A 172 -14.62 -21.98 -35.75
N ARG A 173 -15.05 -20.73 -35.53
CA ARG A 173 -15.24 -19.72 -36.59
C ARG A 173 -13.94 -19.35 -37.30
N ARG A 174 -12.79 -19.38 -36.61
CA ARG A 174 -11.47 -19.02 -37.15
C ARG A 174 -10.66 -20.23 -37.62
N LEU A 175 -11.05 -21.43 -37.19
CA LEU A 175 -10.25 -22.65 -37.29
C LEU A 175 -9.72 -22.93 -38.70
N ARG A 176 -10.59 -22.92 -39.71
CA ARG A 176 -10.19 -23.23 -41.10
C ARG A 176 -9.05 -22.33 -41.57
N ARG A 177 -9.17 -21.02 -41.32
CA ARG A 177 -8.20 -20.02 -41.75
C ARG A 177 -6.86 -20.25 -41.04
N ILE A 178 -6.88 -20.27 -39.71
CA ILE A 178 -5.67 -20.36 -38.89
C ILE A 178 -4.88 -21.65 -39.16
N LEU A 179 -5.55 -22.79 -39.34
CA LEU A 179 -4.89 -24.06 -39.65
C LEU A 179 -4.10 -24.02 -40.97
N ARG A 180 -4.40 -23.11 -41.89
CA ARG A 180 -3.77 -23.07 -43.22
C ARG A 180 -2.72 -21.96 -43.36
N GLU A 181 -2.69 -21.00 -42.44
CA GLU A 181 -1.75 -19.87 -42.48
C GLU A 181 -0.30 -20.29 -42.27
N ASP A 182 -0.06 -21.26 -41.38
CA ASP A 182 1.28 -21.82 -41.13
C ASP A 182 1.32 -23.35 -41.33
N ASP A 183 0.64 -23.82 -42.38
CA ASP A 183 0.68 -25.21 -42.82
C ASP A 183 0.40 -26.22 -41.69
N PHE A 184 -0.75 -26.07 -41.04
CA PHE A 184 -1.25 -26.95 -39.98
C PHE A 184 -0.38 -26.99 -38.71
N ARG A 185 0.58 -26.07 -38.58
CA ARG A 185 1.26 -25.74 -37.33
C ARG A 185 0.49 -24.64 -36.62
N VAL A 186 -0.01 -24.93 -35.44
CA VAL A 186 -0.87 -24.00 -34.69
C VAL A 186 -0.57 -24.05 -33.21
N THR A 187 -0.82 -22.95 -32.51
CA THR A 187 -0.84 -22.90 -31.05
C THR A 187 -2.27 -22.73 -30.59
N VAL A 188 -2.70 -23.55 -29.63
CA VAL A 188 -3.98 -23.36 -28.94
C VAL A 188 -3.78 -22.81 -27.55
N THR A 189 -4.69 -21.94 -27.14
CA THR A 189 -4.77 -21.43 -25.78
C THR A 189 -5.86 -22.18 -25.02
N LEU A 190 -5.50 -22.80 -23.91
CA LEU A 190 -6.36 -23.58 -23.04
C LEU A 190 -6.63 -22.79 -21.76
N SER A 191 -7.89 -22.51 -21.45
CA SER A 191 -8.30 -22.06 -20.12
C SER A 191 -8.53 -23.28 -19.24
N ARG A 192 -7.64 -23.47 -18.26
CA ARG A 192 -7.63 -24.59 -17.32
C ARG A 192 -8.67 -24.37 -16.24
N SER A 193 -9.44 -25.41 -15.92
CA SER A 193 -10.35 -25.30 -14.78
C SER A 193 -9.60 -25.35 -13.46
N VAL A 194 -10.00 -24.49 -12.52
CA VAL A 194 -9.56 -24.54 -11.12
C VAL A 194 -9.89 -25.88 -10.46
N ARG A 195 -11.05 -26.50 -10.76
CA ARG A 195 -11.44 -27.80 -10.20
C ARG A 195 -11.51 -28.86 -11.28
N ARG A 196 -10.84 -29.99 -11.06
CA ARG A 196 -10.77 -31.15 -11.99
C ARG A 196 -12.13 -31.69 -12.47
N ARG A 197 -13.22 -31.44 -11.73
CA ARG A 197 -14.58 -31.86 -12.15
C ARG A 197 -15.13 -31.08 -13.35
N PHE A 198 -14.63 -29.87 -13.61
CA PHE A 198 -15.07 -29.05 -14.73
C PHE A 198 -14.11 -29.19 -15.91
N ARG A 199 -14.60 -28.88 -17.11
CA ARG A 199 -13.85 -29.10 -18.36
C ARG A 199 -12.95 -27.92 -18.69
N THR A 200 -11.73 -28.22 -19.12
CA THR A 200 -10.82 -27.28 -19.81
C THR A 200 -11.46 -26.77 -21.10
N ARG A 201 -11.22 -25.50 -21.43
CA ARG A 201 -11.76 -24.86 -22.64
C ARG A 201 -10.66 -24.46 -23.60
N VAL A 202 -10.86 -24.70 -24.90
CA VAL A 202 -10.02 -24.12 -25.95
C VAL A 202 -10.60 -22.75 -26.29
N VAL A 203 -9.90 -21.68 -25.89
CA VAL A 203 -10.40 -20.30 -25.94
C VAL A 203 -9.83 -19.49 -27.10
N ASN A 204 -8.61 -19.78 -27.54
CA ASN A 204 -7.97 -19.11 -28.67
C ASN A 204 -7.14 -20.09 -29.53
N ILE A 205 -6.86 -19.71 -30.78
CA ILE A 205 -5.98 -20.42 -31.69
C ILE A 205 -5.20 -19.44 -32.58
N GLN A 206 -3.89 -19.66 -32.69
CA GLN A 206 -2.94 -18.85 -33.45
C GLN A 206 -2.15 -19.73 -34.44
N ALA A 207 -1.75 -19.18 -35.58
CA ALA A 207 -0.91 -19.88 -36.56
C ALA A 207 0.56 -19.86 -36.12
N GLY A 208 1.27 -20.99 -36.26
CA GLY A 208 2.65 -21.13 -35.81
C GLY A 208 2.81 -21.37 -34.30
N ASN A 209 4.04 -21.24 -33.80
CA ASN A 209 4.41 -21.52 -32.41
C ASN A 209 4.46 -20.25 -31.55
N TRP A 210 3.49 -20.10 -30.65
CA TRP A 210 3.31 -18.96 -29.74
C TRP A 210 3.42 -19.36 -28.26
N THR A 211 3.93 -20.55 -27.95
CA THR A 211 4.00 -21.03 -26.55
C THR A 211 4.88 -20.16 -25.66
N HIS A 212 5.86 -19.48 -26.24
CA HIS A 212 6.76 -18.56 -25.55
C HIS A 212 6.12 -17.22 -25.16
N ARG A 213 4.90 -16.91 -25.64
CA ARG A 213 4.20 -15.64 -25.38
C ARG A 213 2.83 -15.90 -24.77
N ASN A 214 2.74 -15.83 -23.45
CA ASN A 214 1.52 -16.07 -22.69
C ASN A 214 1.43 -15.06 -21.55
N PHE A 215 0.43 -14.18 -21.59
CA PHE A 215 0.37 -13.03 -20.70
C PHE A 215 -0.97 -12.92 -20.00
N GLY A 216 -0.93 -12.37 -18.80
CA GLY A 216 -2.10 -12.11 -17.96
C GLY A 216 -1.98 -10.79 -17.22
N LEU A 217 -3.08 -10.35 -16.64
CA LEU A 217 -3.16 -9.09 -15.90
C LEU A 217 -3.57 -9.36 -14.46
N ALA A 218 -2.98 -8.62 -13.52
CA ALA A 218 -3.46 -8.54 -12.14
C ALA A 218 -3.84 -7.10 -11.82
N VAL A 219 -5.04 -6.88 -11.30
CA VAL A 219 -5.59 -5.53 -11.05
C VAL A 219 -6.16 -5.46 -9.63
N ASP A 220 -5.76 -4.41 -8.93
CA ASP A 220 -6.31 -3.99 -7.64
C ASP A 220 -7.20 -2.75 -7.85
N ILE A 221 -8.48 -2.88 -7.53
CA ILE A 221 -9.50 -1.84 -7.67
C ILE A 221 -9.72 -1.20 -6.29
N GLY A 222 -8.83 -0.29 -5.94
CA GLY A 222 -8.99 0.53 -4.75
C GLY A 222 -10.05 1.62 -4.91
N THR A 223 -10.59 2.09 -3.78
CA THR A 223 -11.52 3.22 -3.76
C THR A 223 -10.86 4.46 -4.35
N THR A 224 -9.61 4.74 -3.97
CA THR A 224 -8.89 5.94 -4.39
C THR A 224 -8.04 5.73 -5.65
N THR A 225 -7.42 4.57 -5.78
CA THR A 225 -6.43 4.29 -6.83
C THR A 225 -6.67 2.90 -7.37
N VAL A 226 -6.51 2.73 -8.68
CA VAL A 226 -6.51 1.43 -9.34
C VAL A 226 -5.08 1.14 -9.79
N TYR A 227 -4.58 -0.05 -9.48
CA TYR A 227 -3.25 -0.50 -9.88
C TYR A 227 -3.33 -1.76 -10.72
N GLY A 228 -2.47 -1.87 -11.74
CA GLY A 228 -2.41 -3.01 -12.62
C GLY A 228 -0.97 -3.47 -12.88
N GLN A 229 -0.81 -4.78 -13.07
CA GLN A 229 0.44 -5.42 -13.48
C GLN A 229 0.21 -6.28 -14.73
N LEU A 230 1.15 -6.21 -15.65
CA LEU A 230 1.27 -7.14 -16.77
C LEU A 230 2.25 -8.26 -16.40
N LEU A 231 1.81 -9.50 -16.57
CA LEU A 231 2.55 -10.69 -16.14
C LEU A 231 2.87 -11.59 -17.32
N ASP A 232 4.08 -12.14 -17.34
CA ASP A 232 4.41 -13.32 -18.13
C ASP A 232 3.98 -14.58 -17.37
N LEU A 233 2.98 -15.29 -17.89
CA LEU A 233 2.42 -16.49 -17.27
C LEU A 233 3.35 -17.71 -17.38
N ASN A 234 4.35 -17.68 -18.26
CA ASN A 234 5.34 -18.76 -18.36
C ASN A 234 6.41 -18.62 -17.29
N THR A 235 6.86 -17.40 -17.01
CA THR A 235 7.99 -17.15 -16.10
C THR A 235 7.56 -16.65 -14.72
N GLY A 236 6.37 -16.07 -14.60
CA GLY A 236 5.87 -15.38 -13.41
C GLY A 236 6.37 -13.94 -13.27
N ARG A 237 7.15 -13.43 -14.22
CA ARG A 237 7.74 -12.08 -14.13
C ARG A 237 6.70 -11.00 -14.35
N VAL A 238 6.80 -9.92 -13.57
CA VAL A 238 6.10 -8.66 -13.82
C VAL A 238 6.86 -7.93 -14.94
N LEU A 239 6.18 -7.67 -16.05
CA LEU A 239 6.73 -6.99 -17.22
C LEU A 239 6.54 -5.48 -17.15
N ALA A 240 5.39 -5.05 -16.62
CA ALA A 240 5.04 -3.65 -16.47
C ALA A 240 4.07 -3.46 -15.30
N GLU A 241 4.08 -2.25 -14.75
CA GLU A 241 3.17 -1.81 -13.70
C GLU A 241 2.63 -0.43 -14.06
N ALA A 242 1.36 -0.18 -13.77
CA ALA A 242 0.74 1.12 -13.96
C ALA A 242 -0.33 1.33 -12.90
N GLY A 243 -0.59 2.60 -12.57
CA GLY A 243 -1.66 2.99 -11.67
C GLY A 243 -2.26 4.31 -12.07
N ASP A 244 -3.51 4.52 -11.67
CA ASP A 244 -4.21 5.77 -11.89
C ASP A 244 -5.25 6.03 -10.78
N TYR A 245 -5.67 7.28 -10.66
CA TYR A 245 -6.78 7.63 -9.79
C TYR A 245 -8.07 6.96 -10.27
N ASN A 246 -8.84 6.43 -9.32
CA ASN A 246 -10.14 5.87 -9.63
C ASN A 246 -11.09 7.02 -10.02
N ALA A 247 -11.54 7.05 -11.28
CA ALA A 247 -12.36 8.14 -11.80
C ALA A 247 -13.69 8.32 -11.05
N GLN A 248 -14.15 7.28 -10.34
CA GLN A 248 -15.31 7.33 -9.44
C GLN A 248 -15.16 8.35 -8.31
N MET A 249 -13.94 8.75 -7.94
CA MET A 249 -13.67 9.77 -6.91
C MET A 249 -14.41 11.09 -7.17
N SER A 250 -14.63 11.43 -8.44
CA SER A 250 -15.36 12.64 -8.84
C SER A 250 -16.84 12.67 -8.37
N TYR A 251 -17.39 11.52 -7.98
CA TYR A 251 -18.77 11.39 -7.51
C TYR A 251 -18.88 10.91 -6.06
N GLY A 252 -17.75 10.66 -5.39
CA GLY A 252 -17.72 10.22 -4.00
C GLY A 252 -16.30 9.84 -3.56
N GLU A 253 -15.86 10.42 -2.45
CA GLU A 253 -14.54 10.15 -1.86
C GLU A 253 -14.50 8.76 -1.19
N ASP A 254 -15.64 8.27 -0.71
CA ASP A 254 -15.77 7.00 0.02
C ASP A 254 -16.74 6.01 -0.65
N VAL A 255 -16.80 4.78 -0.13
CA VAL A 255 -17.69 3.73 -0.66
C VAL A 255 -19.18 4.06 -0.49
N ILE A 256 -19.59 4.72 0.60
CA ILE A 256 -21.00 4.98 0.92
C ILE A 256 -21.59 6.02 -0.03
N SER A 257 -20.88 7.12 -0.27
CA SER A 257 -21.23 8.17 -1.21
C SER A 257 -21.36 7.63 -2.64
N ARG A 258 -20.48 6.70 -3.02
CA ARG A 258 -20.55 5.99 -4.31
C ARG A 258 -21.75 5.06 -4.42
N ILE A 259 -22.08 4.33 -3.35
CA ILE A 259 -23.31 3.53 -3.30
C ILE A 259 -24.51 4.46 -3.54
N ILE A 260 -24.62 5.57 -2.79
CA ILE A 260 -25.69 6.56 -2.92
C ILE A 260 -25.79 7.12 -4.34
N GLN A 261 -24.66 7.41 -4.98
CA GLN A 261 -24.64 7.85 -6.37
C GLN A 261 -25.15 6.76 -7.32
N ALA A 262 -24.76 5.50 -7.11
CA ALA A 262 -25.20 4.38 -7.93
C ALA A 262 -26.72 4.13 -7.83
N GLU A 263 -27.36 4.48 -6.70
CA GLU A 263 -28.83 4.37 -6.52
C GLU A 263 -29.62 5.39 -7.37
N ARG A 264 -28.97 6.44 -7.89
CA ARG A 264 -29.64 7.44 -8.72
C ARG A 264 -29.96 6.87 -10.11
N PRO A 265 -30.99 7.38 -10.81
CA PRO A 265 -31.27 6.97 -12.18
C PRO A 265 -30.04 7.08 -13.09
N GLY A 266 -29.62 5.97 -13.69
CA GLY A 266 -28.41 5.88 -14.53
C GLY A 266 -27.08 5.92 -13.76
N GLY A 267 -27.11 6.06 -12.43
CA GLY A 267 -25.94 6.18 -11.56
C GLY A 267 -25.06 4.93 -11.59
N LEU A 268 -25.65 3.73 -11.50
CA LEU A 268 -24.90 2.47 -11.55
C LEU A 268 -24.08 2.32 -12.84
N GLY A 269 -24.69 2.57 -14.00
CA GLY A 269 -24.00 2.50 -15.29
C GLY A 269 -22.89 3.55 -15.43
N LEU A 270 -23.08 4.75 -14.87
CA LEU A 270 -22.04 5.77 -14.79
C LEU A 270 -20.88 5.33 -13.90
N MET A 271 -21.15 4.83 -12.70
CA MET A 271 -20.09 4.39 -11.78
C MET A 271 -19.30 3.21 -12.35
N GLN A 272 -19.97 2.30 -13.04
CA GLN A 272 -19.35 1.16 -13.73
C GLN A 272 -18.45 1.64 -14.88
N SER A 273 -18.94 2.55 -15.74
CA SER A 273 -18.16 3.03 -16.88
C SER A 273 -16.93 3.82 -16.47
N LEU A 274 -16.99 4.56 -15.36
CA LEU A 274 -15.85 5.28 -14.80
C LEU A 274 -14.72 4.34 -14.39
N VAL A 275 -15.02 3.28 -13.63
CA VAL A 275 -13.98 2.33 -13.19
C VAL A 275 -13.45 1.48 -14.36
N VAL A 276 -14.31 1.09 -15.31
CA VAL A 276 -13.87 0.39 -16.53
C VAL A 276 -12.95 1.27 -17.37
N SER A 277 -13.28 2.55 -17.54
CA SER A 277 -12.43 3.52 -18.24
C SER A 277 -11.06 3.65 -17.59
N THR A 278 -11.01 3.74 -16.25
CA THR A 278 -9.74 3.73 -15.50
C THR A 278 -8.94 2.45 -15.76
N ILE A 279 -9.58 1.27 -15.70
CA ILE A 279 -8.89 -0.01 -15.94
C ILE A 279 -8.39 -0.09 -17.39
N ASN A 280 -9.17 0.35 -18.38
CA ASN A 280 -8.77 0.34 -19.78
C ASN A 280 -7.58 1.28 -20.05
N GLY A 281 -7.56 2.46 -19.42
CA GLY A 281 -6.40 3.37 -19.48
C GLY A 281 -5.14 2.76 -18.83
N ILE A 282 -5.30 1.97 -17.76
CA ILE A 282 -4.19 1.21 -17.16
C ILE A 282 -3.73 0.11 -18.11
N ILE A 283 -4.64 -0.66 -18.72
CA ILE A 283 -4.30 -1.70 -19.71
C ILE A 283 -3.51 -1.09 -20.87
N GLU A 284 -3.95 0.06 -21.40
CA GLU A 284 -3.24 0.78 -22.46
C GLU A 284 -1.81 1.16 -22.03
N LYS A 285 -1.65 1.81 -20.87
CA LYS A 285 -0.32 2.17 -20.33
C LYS A 285 0.60 0.95 -20.15
N LEU A 286 0.06 -0.18 -19.68
CA LEU A 286 0.81 -1.42 -19.51
C LEU A 286 1.28 -1.97 -20.86
N LEU A 287 0.40 -2.02 -21.85
CA LEU A 287 0.72 -2.52 -23.18
C LEU A 287 1.66 -1.57 -23.94
N ASP A 288 1.53 -0.26 -23.81
CA ASP A 288 2.43 0.71 -24.47
C ASP A 288 3.87 0.63 -23.95
N SER A 289 4.05 0.17 -22.71
CA SER A 289 5.36 0.03 -22.08
C SER A 289 6.12 -1.24 -22.49
N CYS A 290 5.48 -2.17 -23.22
CA CYS A 290 6.01 -3.48 -23.56
C CYS A 290 5.63 -3.89 -24.99
N GLU A 291 6.37 -4.79 -25.63
CA GLU A 291 5.98 -5.31 -26.96
C GLU A 291 4.90 -6.41 -26.86
N VAL A 292 3.77 -6.16 -26.21
CA VAL A 292 2.67 -7.12 -26.00
C VAL A 292 1.37 -6.60 -26.62
N SER A 293 0.68 -7.45 -27.38
CA SER A 293 -0.60 -7.11 -28.01
C SER A 293 -1.81 -7.62 -27.20
N ARG A 294 -2.97 -6.97 -27.38
CA ARG A 294 -4.23 -7.33 -26.69
C ARG A 294 -4.69 -8.78 -26.94
N ASP A 295 -4.40 -9.36 -28.11
CA ASP A 295 -4.74 -10.77 -28.44
C ASP A 295 -3.88 -11.79 -27.68
N GLU A 296 -2.85 -11.35 -26.97
CA GLU A 296 -1.97 -12.22 -26.20
C GLU A 296 -2.32 -12.24 -24.70
N ILE A 297 -3.19 -11.34 -24.26
CA ILE A 297 -3.72 -11.30 -22.90
C ILE A 297 -4.87 -12.30 -22.79
N SER A 298 -4.65 -13.39 -22.07
CA SER A 298 -5.62 -14.48 -21.99
C SER A 298 -6.48 -14.46 -20.73
N SER A 299 -6.03 -13.77 -19.68
CA SER A 299 -6.76 -13.63 -18.43
C SER A 299 -6.43 -12.34 -17.70
N ILE A 300 -7.36 -11.92 -16.85
CA ILE A 300 -7.22 -10.79 -15.94
C ILE A 300 -7.82 -11.17 -14.58
N THR A 301 -7.03 -11.05 -13.51
CA THR A 301 -7.50 -11.23 -12.14
C THR A 301 -7.72 -9.88 -11.48
N LEU A 302 -8.91 -9.69 -10.88
CA LEU A 302 -9.30 -8.43 -10.26
C LEU A 302 -9.62 -8.63 -8.77
N ALA A 303 -9.01 -7.81 -7.92
CA ALA A 303 -9.28 -7.74 -6.48
C ALA A 303 -9.73 -6.32 -6.11
N GLY A 304 -10.55 -6.20 -5.06
CA GLY A 304 -11.12 -4.93 -4.62
C GLY A 304 -12.15 -5.16 -3.52
N ASN A 305 -12.46 -4.13 -2.75
CA ASN A 305 -13.51 -4.24 -1.73
C ASN A 305 -14.87 -4.53 -2.37
N THR A 306 -15.79 -5.08 -1.58
CA THR A 306 -17.11 -5.55 -2.06
C THR A 306 -17.86 -4.49 -2.86
N THR A 307 -17.80 -3.22 -2.44
CA THR A 307 -18.45 -2.12 -3.15
C THR A 307 -17.79 -1.87 -4.51
N MET A 308 -16.46 -1.78 -4.56
CA MET A 308 -15.72 -1.60 -5.81
C MET A 308 -15.98 -2.74 -6.79
N THR A 309 -15.99 -3.98 -6.31
CA THR A 309 -16.34 -5.15 -7.12
C THR A 309 -17.76 -5.07 -7.68
N HIS A 310 -18.75 -4.68 -6.85
CA HIS A 310 -20.14 -4.54 -7.33
C HIS A 310 -20.27 -3.45 -8.39
N LEU A 311 -19.67 -2.28 -8.17
CA LEU A 311 -19.72 -1.18 -9.14
C LEU A 311 -19.04 -1.58 -10.45
N PHE A 312 -17.89 -2.24 -10.39
CA PHE A 312 -17.18 -2.75 -11.57
C PHE A 312 -18.02 -3.76 -12.36
N LEU A 313 -18.69 -4.68 -11.66
CA LEU A 313 -19.54 -5.70 -12.28
C LEU A 313 -20.94 -5.19 -12.69
N GLY A 314 -21.25 -3.92 -12.42
CA GLY A 314 -22.59 -3.36 -12.66
C GLY A 314 -23.68 -4.02 -11.81
N LEU A 315 -23.33 -4.50 -10.60
CA LEU A 315 -24.26 -5.07 -9.63
C LEU A 315 -24.80 -3.99 -8.70
N GLU A 316 -26.08 -4.11 -8.33
CA GLU A 316 -26.75 -3.14 -7.47
C GLU A 316 -26.17 -3.14 -6.03
N PRO A 317 -25.60 -2.02 -5.55
CA PRO A 317 -24.88 -2.02 -4.28
C PRO A 317 -25.75 -1.59 -3.06
N HIS A 318 -27.04 -1.31 -3.27
CA HIS A 318 -27.95 -0.69 -2.29
C HIS A 318 -27.92 -1.34 -0.89
N ASN A 319 -27.92 -2.69 -0.85
CA ASN A 319 -28.04 -3.45 0.40
C ASN A 319 -26.70 -3.65 1.12
N ILE A 320 -25.58 -3.27 0.53
CA ILE A 320 -24.26 -3.32 1.19
C ILE A 320 -24.27 -2.41 2.43
N ARG A 321 -24.84 -1.21 2.31
CA ARG A 321 -24.88 -0.20 3.39
C ARG A 321 -26.13 -0.23 4.26
N ARG A 322 -27.10 -1.08 3.96
CA ARG A 322 -28.40 -1.12 4.65
C ARG A 322 -28.50 -2.42 5.43
N SER A 323 -28.77 -2.34 6.72
CA SER A 323 -28.99 -3.53 7.55
C SER A 323 -30.03 -4.45 6.89
N PRO A 324 -29.77 -5.75 6.77
CA PRO A 324 -28.70 -6.52 7.42
C PRO A 324 -27.36 -6.63 6.64
N TYR A 325 -27.00 -5.63 5.83
CA TYR A 325 -25.71 -5.47 5.14
C TYR A 325 -25.38 -6.64 4.21
N VAL A 326 -26.24 -6.90 3.22
CA VAL A 326 -26.14 -8.08 2.35
C VAL A 326 -25.80 -7.66 0.91
N PRO A 327 -24.63 -8.06 0.37
CA PRO A 327 -24.28 -7.82 -1.03
C PRO A 327 -25.06 -8.74 -1.98
N VAL A 328 -25.05 -8.45 -3.27
CA VAL A 328 -25.68 -9.31 -4.31
C VAL A 328 -25.00 -10.67 -4.37
N SER A 329 -23.67 -10.67 -4.31
CA SER A 329 -22.88 -11.89 -4.24
C SER A 329 -21.54 -11.64 -3.56
N THR A 330 -21.00 -12.68 -2.94
CA THR A 330 -19.61 -12.75 -2.44
C THR A 330 -18.75 -13.69 -3.28
N PHE A 331 -19.34 -14.49 -4.18
CA PHE A 331 -18.62 -15.35 -5.12
C PHE A 331 -19.02 -15.03 -6.56
N PHE A 332 -18.02 -14.90 -7.43
CA PHE A 332 -18.21 -14.48 -8.81
C PHE A 332 -17.74 -15.59 -9.77
N PRO A 333 -18.51 -15.90 -10.82
CA PRO A 333 -18.06 -16.84 -11.85
C PRO A 333 -16.94 -16.20 -12.69
N PRO A 334 -16.22 -16.98 -13.50
CA PRO A 334 -15.41 -16.43 -14.59
C PRO A 334 -16.30 -15.68 -15.59
N ILE A 335 -15.89 -14.47 -15.98
CA ILE A 335 -16.66 -13.56 -16.84
C ILE A 335 -15.84 -13.25 -18.10
N ARG A 336 -16.47 -12.97 -19.25
CA ARG A 336 -15.72 -12.51 -20.42
C ARG A 336 -15.31 -11.06 -20.25
N ALA A 337 -14.01 -10.80 -20.26
CA ALA A 337 -13.47 -9.48 -19.95
C ALA A 337 -14.00 -8.41 -20.93
N GLY A 338 -13.93 -8.67 -22.24
CA GLY A 338 -14.38 -7.72 -23.26
C GLY A 338 -15.90 -7.61 -23.38
N ASP A 339 -16.57 -8.71 -23.74
CA ASP A 339 -18.01 -8.71 -24.07
C ASP A 339 -18.90 -8.30 -22.88
N ASP A 340 -18.60 -8.79 -21.66
CA ASP A 340 -19.51 -8.66 -20.51
C ASP A 340 -19.13 -7.50 -19.58
N LEU A 341 -17.85 -7.11 -19.51
CA LEU A 341 -17.36 -6.07 -18.58
C LEU A 341 -16.95 -4.76 -19.28
N GLY A 342 -16.82 -4.77 -20.62
CA GLY A 342 -16.38 -3.60 -21.38
C GLY A 342 -14.88 -3.31 -21.25
N LEU A 343 -14.08 -4.29 -20.83
CA LEU A 343 -12.62 -4.14 -20.84
C LEU A 343 -12.09 -4.20 -22.27
N ASP A 344 -11.08 -3.40 -22.60
CA ASP A 344 -10.47 -3.38 -23.94
C ASP A 344 -9.53 -4.57 -24.15
N LEU A 345 -10.07 -5.78 -24.03
CA LEU A 345 -9.40 -7.06 -24.18
C LEU A 345 -10.17 -7.92 -25.19
N GLU A 346 -9.45 -8.84 -25.83
CA GLU A 346 -10.06 -9.72 -26.82
C GLU A 346 -11.08 -10.67 -26.18
N ARG A 347 -12.05 -11.13 -26.97
CA ARG A 347 -13.19 -11.94 -26.50
C ARG A 347 -12.79 -13.23 -25.76
N HIS A 348 -11.59 -13.75 -26.01
CA HIS A 348 -11.09 -14.96 -25.37
C HIS A 348 -10.52 -14.70 -23.96
N ALA A 349 -10.28 -13.44 -23.60
CA ALA A 349 -9.77 -13.07 -22.29
C ALA A 349 -10.83 -13.27 -21.20
N VAL A 350 -10.45 -13.97 -20.14
CA VAL A 350 -11.33 -14.27 -19.01
C VAL A 350 -10.99 -13.38 -17.83
N ALA A 351 -12.00 -12.69 -17.30
CA ALA A 351 -11.92 -11.96 -16.05
C ALA A 351 -12.25 -12.88 -14.87
N LEU A 352 -11.38 -12.85 -13.86
CA LEU A 352 -11.43 -13.67 -12.67
C LEU A 352 -11.43 -12.75 -11.45
N VAL A 353 -12.59 -12.62 -10.83
CA VAL A 353 -12.81 -11.67 -9.75
C VAL A 353 -12.65 -12.38 -8.40
N PHE A 354 -11.85 -11.79 -7.51
CA PHE A 354 -11.70 -12.31 -6.16
C PHE A 354 -13.03 -12.33 -5.42
N PRO A 355 -13.32 -13.42 -4.67
CA PRO A 355 -14.50 -13.46 -3.82
C PRO A 355 -14.38 -12.48 -2.66
N ALA A 356 -15.51 -11.94 -2.22
CA ALA A 356 -15.63 -11.18 -0.99
C ALA A 356 -16.00 -12.09 0.19
N VAL A 357 -15.95 -11.56 1.40
CA VAL A 357 -16.38 -12.26 2.63
C VAL A 357 -17.70 -11.68 3.14
N SER A 358 -17.81 -10.35 3.16
CA SER A 358 -19.00 -9.63 3.63
C SER A 358 -19.17 -8.29 2.89
N SER A 359 -20.09 -7.44 3.34
CA SER A 359 -20.32 -6.10 2.74
C SER A 359 -19.11 -5.18 2.81
N TYR A 360 -18.29 -5.29 3.86
CA TYR A 360 -17.15 -4.41 4.10
C TYR A 360 -15.79 -5.13 4.12
N VAL A 361 -15.77 -6.46 3.97
CA VAL A 361 -14.54 -7.23 3.76
C VAL A 361 -14.62 -7.88 2.38
N GLY A 362 -13.86 -7.33 1.44
CA GLY A 362 -13.93 -7.71 0.03
C GLY A 362 -12.79 -8.61 -0.43
N GLY A 363 -12.66 -8.68 -1.76
CA GLY A 363 -11.69 -9.52 -2.44
C GLY A 363 -10.26 -9.00 -2.38
N ASP A 364 -10.08 -7.70 -2.13
CA ASP A 364 -8.81 -7.08 -1.79
C ASP A 364 -8.19 -7.68 -0.52
N ILE A 365 -8.99 -7.86 0.53
CA ILE A 365 -8.51 -8.45 1.79
C ILE A 365 -8.24 -9.94 1.64
N VAL A 366 -9.09 -10.65 0.91
CA VAL A 366 -8.84 -12.06 0.58
C VAL A 366 -7.55 -12.19 -0.22
N ALA A 367 -7.32 -11.33 -1.21
CA ALA A 367 -6.06 -11.26 -1.93
C ALA A 367 -4.89 -10.89 -1.00
N GLY A 368 -5.05 -9.97 -0.06
CA GLY A 368 -4.05 -9.63 0.96
C GLY A 368 -3.66 -10.82 1.85
N ILE A 369 -4.62 -11.66 2.25
CA ILE A 369 -4.36 -12.91 2.96
C ILE A 369 -3.52 -13.85 2.09
N MET A 370 -3.86 -14.00 0.81
CA MET A 370 -3.07 -14.82 -0.12
C MET A 370 -1.65 -14.26 -0.28
N GLY A 371 -1.53 -12.94 -0.48
CA GLY A 371 -0.27 -12.25 -0.68
C GLY A 371 0.67 -12.27 0.52
N SER A 372 0.10 -12.25 1.73
CA SER A 372 0.86 -12.34 2.97
C SER A 372 1.32 -13.76 3.31
N GLY A 373 0.65 -14.78 2.75
CA GLY A 373 0.94 -16.18 3.04
C GLY A 373 0.45 -16.67 4.40
N MET A 374 -0.26 -15.85 5.18
CA MET A 374 -0.71 -16.21 6.55
C MET A 374 -1.61 -17.45 6.58
N TYR A 375 -2.33 -17.72 5.49
CA TYR A 375 -3.17 -18.91 5.34
C TYR A 375 -2.38 -20.23 5.23
N ARG A 376 -1.04 -20.17 5.17
CA ARG A 376 -0.15 -21.32 5.00
C ARG A 376 0.60 -21.71 6.27
N THR A 377 0.52 -20.90 7.33
CA THR A 377 1.33 -21.04 8.55
C THR A 377 0.47 -21.30 9.79
N ASP A 378 1.04 -21.94 10.82
CA ASP A 378 0.36 -22.06 12.14
C ASP A 378 0.46 -20.80 12.99
N ALA A 379 1.40 -19.91 12.65
CA ALA A 379 1.69 -18.71 13.41
C ALA A 379 0.45 -17.81 13.55
N GLN A 380 0.14 -17.41 14.78
CA GLN A 380 -0.95 -16.47 15.03
C GLN A 380 -0.61 -15.09 14.48
N THR A 381 -1.30 -14.73 13.40
CA THR A 381 -0.94 -13.59 12.57
C THR A 381 -2.05 -12.56 12.54
N LEU A 382 -1.70 -11.32 12.87
CA LEU A 382 -2.56 -10.14 12.69
C LEU A 382 -2.18 -9.44 11.38
N LEU A 383 -3.05 -9.47 10.39
CA LEU A 383 -2.94 -8.67 9.17
C LEU A 383 -3.78 -7.39 9.32
N ILE A 384 -3.18 -6.25 9.03
CA ILE A 384 -3.84 -4.94 9.06
C ILE A 384 -3.61 -4.28 7.69
N ASP A 385 -4.67 -4.09 6.92
CA ASP A 385 -4.65 -3.25 5.74
C ASP A 385 -5.08 -1.84 6.13
N VAL A 386 -4.19 -0.86 5.97
CA VAL A 386 -4.47 0.53 6.33
C VAL A 386 -4.67 1.35 5.06
N GLY A 387 -5.94 1.64 4.76
CA GLY A 387 -6.36 2.58 3.75
C GLY A 387 -7.43 3.55 4.28
N THR A 388 -8.35 3.95 3.41
CA THR A 388 -9.48 4.82 3.78
C THR A 388 -10.37 4.14 4.84
N ASN A 389 -10.53 2.83 4.70
CA ASN A 389 -10.98 1.94 5.75
C ASN A 389 -9.76 1.16 6.26
N ALA A 390 -9.91 0.58 7.45
CA ALA A 390 -8.93 -0.34 7.97
C ALA A 390 -9.55 -1.72 8.13
N GLU A 391 -9.09 -2.67 7.34
CA GLU A 391 -9.52 -4.05 7.42
C GLU A 391 -8.48 -4.86 8.20
N ILE A 392 -8.98 -5.67 9.13
CA ILE A 392 -8.17 -6.40 10.08
C ILE A 392 -8.53 -7.88 9.95
N VAL A 393 -7.50 -8.73 9.91
CA VAL A 393 -7.64 -10.18 9.88
C VAL A 393 -6.74 -10.79 10.96
N ILE A 394 -7.26 -11.70 11.76
CA ILE A 394 -6.53 -12.49 12.74
C ILE A 394 -6.71 -13.97 12.46
N GLY A 395 -5.64 -14.75 12.60
CA GLY A 395 -5.70 -16.20 12.57
C GLY A 395 -4.48 -16.83 11.93
N ASN A 396 -4.67 -18.02 11.36
CA ASN A 396 -3.62 -18.86 10.81
C ASN A 396 -4.18 -19.76 9.69
N ARG A 397 -3.49 -20.85 9.34
CA ARG A 397 -3.94 -21.79 8.30
C ARG A 397 -5.25 -22.52 8.63
N GLU A 398 -5.63 -22.64 9.91
CA GLU A 398 -6.80 -23.44 10.31
C GLU A 398 -8.07 -22.59 10.38
N TRP A 399 -7.96 -21.35 10.84
CA TRP A 399 -9.08 -20.45 11.05
C TRP A 399 -8.68 -19.00 10.80
N LEU A 400 -9.64 -18.18 10.36
CA LEU A 400 -9.45 -16.75 10.14
C LEU A 400 -10.68 -15.99 10.61
N ALA A 401 -10.47 -14.87 11.30
CA ALA A 401 -11.51 -13.91 11.66
C ALA A 401 -11.15 -12.54 11.10
N CYS A 402 -12.13 -11.79 10.62
CA CYS A 402 -11.90 -10.49 10.03
C CYS A 402 -12.97 -9.47 10.38
N ALA A 403 -12.60 -8.19 10.33
CA ALA A 403 -13.52 -7.08 10.48
C ALA A 403 -13.03 -5.87 9.67
N ALA A 404 -13.95 -4.96 9.36
CA ALA A 404 -13.64 -3.68 8.76
C ALA A 404 -13.94 -2.55 9.75
N CYS A 405 -13.03 -1.59 9.85
CA CYS A 405 -13.14 -0.44 10.73
C CYS A 405 -13.20 0.85 9.91
N SER A 406 -14.14 1.72 10.25
CA SER A 406 -14.22 3.06 9.67
C SER A 406 -13.18 3.98 10.34
N ALA A 407 -11.93 3.92 9.89
CA ALA A 407 -10.85 4.78 10.37
C ALA A 407 -10.93 6.21 9.78
N GLY A 408 -11.40 6.33 8.54
CA GLY A 408 -11.42 7.59 7.80
C GLY A 408 -10.04 7.95 7.22
N PRO A 409 -9.98 8.95 6.32
CA PRO A 409 -8.81 9.18 5.46
C PRO A 409 -7.67 9.96 6.13
N ALA A 410 -7.62 10.06 7.46
CA ALA A 410 -6.63 10.88 8.18
C ALA A 410 -5.18 10.49 7.81
N PHE A 411 -4.91 9.19 7.67
CA PHE A 411 -3.59 8.67 7.27
C PHE A 411 -3.28 8.87 5.78
N GLU A 412 -4.27 9.24 4.96
CA GLU A 412 -4.09 9.64 3.56
C GLU A 412 -3.99 11.18 3.40
N GLY A 413 -4.02 11.92 4.51
CA GLY A 413 -4.05 13.38 4.54
C GLY A 413 -5.46 13.98 4.43
N GLY A 414 -6.51 13.15 4.30
CA GLY A 414 -7.88 13.61 4.23
C GLY A 414 -8.43 14.07 5.58
N GLY A 415 -9.16 15.18 5.60
CA GLY A 415 -9.74 15.74 6.83
C GLY A 415 -8.72 16.39 7.79
N ILE A 416 -7.50 16.64 7.31
CA ILE A 416 -6.42 17.32 8.04
C ILE A 416 -6.14 18.65 7.34
N THR A 417 -6.04 19.74 8.11
CA THR A 417 -6.01 21.12 7.60
C THR A 417 -4.91 21.37 6.57
N HIS A 418 -3.69 20.92 6.86
CA HIS A 418 -2.56 20.93 5.92
C HIS A 418 -2.18 19.50 5.50
N GLY A 419 -3.14 18.56 5.55
CA GLY A 419 -2.93 17.19 5.11
C GLY A 419 -2.83 17.09 3.61
N MET A 420 -1.91 16.28 3.13
CA MET A 420 -1.73 16.00 1.72
C MET A 420 -1.22 14.58 1.51
N ARG A 421 -1.21 14.12 0.26
CA ARG A 421 -0.60 12.82 -0.07
C ARG A 421 0.92 12.89 0.00
N ALA A 422 1.55 11.72 0.03
CA ALA A 422 3.00 11.61 -0.08
C ALA A 422 3.47 12.01 -1.50
N SER A 423 3.73 13.30 -1.68
CA SER A 423 4.32 13.90 -2.88
C SER A 423 5.41 14.89 -2.51
N ALA A 424 6.17 15.38 -3.50
CA ALA A 424 7.21 16.37 -3.27
C ALA A 424 6.68 17.55 -2.44
N GLY A 425 7.45 17.97 -1.41
CA GLY A 425 7.03 19.02 -0.48
C GLY A 425 6.20 18.56 0.72
N ALA A 426 5.70 17.32 0.74
CA ALA A 426 5.02 16.78 1.92
C ALA A 426 6.03 16.48 3.05
N ILE A 427 5.72 16.92 4.27
CA ILE A 427 6.47 16.56 5.47
C ILE A 427 6.24 15.07 5.73
N GLU A 428 7.29 14.26 5.59
CA GLU A 428 7.27 12.80 5.79
C GLU A 428 7.89 12.36 7.12
N ASP A 429 8.70 13.21 7.73
CA ASP A 429 9.28 13.01 9.06
C ASP A 429 9.48 14.36 9.76
N PHE A 430 9.55 14.29 11.07
CA PHE A 430 9.61 15.36 12.02
C PHE A 430 10.49 14.96 13.21
N SER A 431 11.34 15.89 13.64
CA SER A 431 11.92 15.86 14.98
C SER A 431 11.85 17.24 15.62
N LEU A 432 12.00 17.27 16.93
CA LEU A 432 11.85 18.47 17.73
C LEU A 432 13.10 18.67 18.60
N ASN A 433 13.54 19.91 18.75
CA ASN A 433 14.48 20.25 19.82
C ASN A 433 13.73 20.31 21.16
N PRO A 434 14.11 19.49 22.18
CA PRO A 434 13.38 19.42 23.44
C PRO A 434 13.42 20.71 24.28
N GLN A 435 14.38 21.60 24.03
CA GLN A 435 14.56 22.86 24.78
C GLN A 435 13.93 24.04 24.06
N SER A 436 14.29 24.26 22.80
CA SER A 436 13.78 25.40 22.02
C SER A 436 12.39 25.15 21.44
N LEU A 437 11.96 23.89 21.38
CA LEU A 437 10.74 23.43 20.72
C LEU A 437 10.69 23.82 19.24
N GLU A 438 11.86 24.03 18.62
CA GLU A 438 11.97 24.29 17.18
C GLU A 438 11.92 22.97 16.39
N PRO A 439 11.19 22.95 15.26
CA PRO A 439 11.01 21.74 14.47
C PRO A 439 12.14 21.53 13.44
N MET A 440 12.39 20.27 13.15
CA MET A 440 13.17 19.80 12.00
C MET A 440 12.24 18.98 11.11
N ASN A 441 11.76 19.61 10.04
CA ASN A 441 10.87 18.98 9.08
C ASN A 441 11.70 18.31 7.97
N ILE A 442 11.29 17.12 7.54
CA ILE A 442 11.87 16.49 6.36
C ILE A 442 10.83 16.39 5.25
N THR A 443 11.22 17.01 4.15
CA THR A 443 10.69 17.00 2.79
C THR A 443 10.75 15.72 1.99
N ILE A 444 9.65 15.19 1.43
CA ILE A 444 9.78 14.37 0.22
C ILE A 444 10.43 15.22 -0.88
N GLY A 445 11.60 14.77 -1.36
CA GLY A 445 12.39 15.47 -2.37
C GLY A 445 13.13 16.72 -1.88
N ASN A 446 13.27 16.91 -0.57
CA ASN A 446 13.91 18.09 0.06
C ASN A 446 13.38 19.44 -0.49
N LYS A 447 12.06 19.52 -0.71
CA LYS A 447 11.41 20.74 -1.21
C LYS A 447 10.92 21.59 -0.04
N SER A 448 10.45 22.80 -0.37
CA SER A 448 9.74 23.61 0.60
C SER A 448 8.51 22.83 1.08
N PRO A 449 8.21 22.80 2.38
CA PRO A 449 6.98 22.21 2.89
C PRO A 449 5.76 22.83 2.22
N GLU A 450 4.84 21.96 1.80
CA GLU A 450 3.53 22.32 1.24
C GLU A 450 2.38 21.74 2.10
N GLY A 451 2.66 20.72 2.91
CA GLY A 451 1.70 20.06 3.78
C GLY A 451 2.30 18.85 4.48
N ILE A 452 1.45 18.01 5.07
CA ILE A 452 1.79 16.88 5.93
C ILE A 452 1.23 15.60 5.30
N CYS A 453 2.08 14.59 5.04
CA CYS A 453 1.58 13.27 4.62
C CYS A 453 1.30 12.36 5.82
N GLY A 454 0.67 11.20 5.59
CA GLY A 454 0.29 10.27 6.65
C GLY A 454 1.42 9.86 7.60
N SER A 455 2.59 9.51 7.06
CA SER A 455 3.75 9.14 7.89
C SER A 455 4.25 10.33 8.71
N GLY A 456 4.25 11.53 8.11
CA GLY A 456 4.57 12.77 8.80
C GLY A 456 3.59 13.06 9.93
N LEU A 457 2.29 12.93 9.68
CA LEU A 457 1.24 13.13 10.68
C LEU A 457 1.44 12.21 11.90
N LEU A 458 1.68 10.92 11.65
CA LEU A 458 1.97 9.95 12.71
C LEU A 458 3.18 10.37 13.55
N ILE A 459 4.30 10.69 12.90
CA ILE A 459 5.55 11.06 13.59
C ILE A 459 5.41 12.38 14.34
N ILE A 460 4.73 13.37 13.75
CA ILE A 460 4.48 14.66 14.40
C ILE A 460 3.68 14.44 15.68
N VAL A 461 2.54 13.74 15.62
CA VAL A 461 1.70 13.50 16.80
C VAL A 461 2.46 12.70 17.87
N ALA A 462 3.18 11.64 17.48
CA ALA A 462 4.01 10.86 18.39
C ALA A 462 5.08 11.72 19.07
N THR A 463 5.81 12.53 18.31
CA THR A 463 6.90 13.38 18.83
C THR A 463 6.37 14.47 19.76
N LEU A 464 5.26 15.13 19.40
CA LEU A 464 4.63 16.14 20.25
C LEU A 464 4.13 15.53 21.57
N PHE A 465 3.63 14.30 21.53
CA PHE A 465 3.18 13.56 22.71
C PHE A 465 4.35 13.15 23.62
N GLU A 466 5.41 12.55 23.07
CA GLU A 466 6.61 12.13 23.82
C GLU A 466 7.30 13.31 24.52
N HIS A 467 7.27 14.50 23.92
CA HIS A 467 7.88 15.72 24.49
C HIS A 467 6.93 16.52 25.39
N GLY A 468 5.72 16.02 25.67
CA GLY A 468 4.75 16.71 26.53
C GLY A 468 4.24 18.05 25.97
N ILE A 469 4.35 18.26 24.65
CA ILE A 469 3.72 19.39 23.96
C ILE A 469 2.21 19.17 23.89
N ILE A 470 1.77 17.94 23.69
CA ILE A 470 0.37 17.54 23.82
C ILE A 470 0.21 16.52 24.95
N ASP A 471 -0.94 16.56 25.62
CA ASP A 471 -1.32 15.56 26.61
C ASP A 471 -1.94 14.30 25.96
N GLN A 472 -2.39 13.36 26.79
CA GLN A 472 -3.02 12.11 26.33
C GLN A 472 -4.32 12.35 25.56
N GLN A 473 -4.97 13.51 25.73
CA GLN A 473 -6.18 13.91 25.04
C GLN A 473 -5.87 14.71 23.75
N GLY A 474 -4.59 14.85 23.39
CA GLY A 474 -4.15 15.61 22.23
C GLY A 474 -4.26 17.12 22.39
N LYS A 475 -4.36 17.64 23.63
CA LYS A 475 -4.46 19.09 23.89
C LYS A 475 -3.09 19.70 24.14
N PHE A 476 -2.86 20.87 23.55
CA PHE A 476 -1.56 21.54 23.66
C PHE A 476 -1.31 22.06 25.09
N ASN A 477 -0.09 21.87 25.57
CA ASN A 477 0.39 22.44 26.83
C ASN A 477 0.63 23.95 26.67
N ARG A 478 -0.38 24.74 27.08
CA ARG A 478 -0.38 26.21 27.00
C ARG A 478 0.59 26.88 27.97
N GLY A 479 1.20 26.13 28.88
CA GLY A 479 2.23 26.63 29.80
C GLY A 479 3.62 26.74 29.16
N LEU A 480 3.84 26.09 28.00
CA LEU A 480 5.12 26.13 27.29
C LEU A 480 5.34 27.51 26.66
N LYS A 481 6.50 28.11 26.96
CA LYS A 481 6.87 29.42 26.42
C LYS A 481 7.52 29.26 25.04
N THR A 482 6.70 29.11 24.01
CA THR A 482 7.15 29.06 22.61
C THR A 482 6.23 29.86 21.69
N PRO A 483 6.75 30.60 20.70
CA PRO A 483 5.92 31.25 19.70
C PRO A 483 5.24 30.24 18.75
N ARG A 484 5.69 28.98 18.74
CA ARG A 484 5.17 27.91 17.86
C ARG A 484 3.77 27.46 18.24
N ILE A 485 3.36 27.63 19.49
CA ILE A 485 2.02 27.30 19.97
C ILE A 485 1.19 28.58 20.03
N ARG A 486 0.07 28.62 19.32
CA ARG A 486 -0.84 29.77 19.31
C ARG A 486 -2.30 29.32 19.19
N GLN A 487 -3.21 30.25 19.42
CA GLN A 487 -4.62 30.03 19.14
C GLN A 487 -4.90 30.23 17.65
N GLY A 488 -5.41 29.19 16.99
CA GLY A 488 -5.82 29.18 15.60
C GLY A 488 -7.35 29.20 15.43
N ARG A 489 -7.83 28.92 14.22
CA ARG A 489 -9.27 28.85 13.91
C ARG A 489 -9.94 27.58 14.44
N SER A 490 -9.18 26.48 14.48
CA SER A 490 -9.67 25.14 14.82
C SER A 490 -9.12 24.65 16.17
N GLY A 491 -9.00 25.57 17.14
CA GLY A 491 -8.37 25.31 18.43
C GLY A 491 -6.93 25.82 18.49
N TYR A 492 -6.16 25.35 19.46
CA TYR A 492 -4.72 25.63 19.50
C TYR A 492 -4.00 24.89 18.37
N GLU A 493 -2.88 25.45 17.91
CA GLU A 493 -2.08 24.89 16.82
C GLU A 493 -0.59 25.02 17.10
N TYR A 494 0.19 24.07 16.57
CA TYR A 494 1.64 24.11 16.53
C TYR A 494 2.11 24.43 15.10
N VAL A 495 2.93 25.47 14.95
CA VAL A 495 3.44 25.93 13.66
C VAL A 495 4.66 25.12 13.25
N LEU A 496 4.49 24.19 12.31
CA LEU A 496 5.55 23.34 11.76
C LEU A 496 6.50 24.15 10.88
N ALA A 497 5.96 25.04 10.04
CA ALA A 497 6.75 25.93 9.19
C ALA A 497 6.07 27.29 9.06
N TRP A 498 6.85 28.37 9.26
CA TRP A 498 6.34 29.73 9.07
C TRP A 498 6.29 30.08 7.59
N LYS A 499 5.29 30.84 7.17
CA LYS A 499 5.13 31.29 5.78
C LYS A 499 6.38 32.03 5.26
N ASP A 500 7.04 32.80 6.12
CA ASP A 500 8.24 33.59 5.77
C ASP A 500 9.49 32.71 5.56
N GLU A 501 9.39 31.41 5.86
CA GLU A 501 10.46 30.42 5.74
C GLU A 501 10.24 29.44 4.57
N ILE A 502 9.09 29.50 3.91
CA ILE A 502 8.67 28.54 2.88
C ILE A 502 8.19 29.25 1.62
N ARG A 503 8.08 28.51 0.51
CA ARG A 503 7.42 28.95 -0.73
C ARG A 503 5.91 28.70 -0.61
N GLY A 504 5.27 29.36 0.34
CA GLY A 504 3.85 29.22 0.62
C GLY A 504 3.26 30.52 1.14
N GLU A 505 1.94 30.70 0.99
CA GLU A 505 1.25 31.92 1.42
C GLU A 505 0.78 31.85 2.89
N LEU A 506 0.75 30.63 3.46
CA LEU A 506 0.22 30.34 4.79
C LEU A 506 1.26 29.60 5.63
N ASP A 507 1.17 29.76 6.95
CA ASP A 507 1.93 28.92 7.89
C ASP A 507 1.41 27.47 7.79
N ILE A 508 2.31 26.49 7.78
CA ILE A 508 1.93 25.08 7.88
C ILE A 508 1.84 24.72 9.35
N VAL A 509 0.64 24.31 9.77
CA VAL A 509 0.32 24.02 11.16
C VAL A 509 -0.38 22.68 11.31
N ILE A 510 -0.26 22.10 12.51
CA ILE A 510 -1.13 21.02 13.00
C ILE A 510 -1.95 21.55 14.18
N ASN A 511 -3.27 21.39 14.13
CA ASN A 511 -4.18 21.93 15.16
C ASN A 511 -4.89 20.83 15.97
N GLU A 512 -5.54 21.23 17.07
CA GLU A 512 -6.27 20.30 17.95
C GLU A 512 -7.37 19.52 17.21
N ALA A 513 -8.06 20.12 16.22
CA ALA A 513 -9.07 19.39 15.45
C ALA A 513 -8.43 18.32 14.53
N ASP A 514 -7.27 18.60 13.95
CA ASP A 514 -6.48 17.64 13.17
C ASP A 514 -6.02 16.47 14.07
N ILE A 515 -5.53 16.77 15.27
CA ILE A 515 -5.11 15.76 16.26
C ILE A 515 -6.31 14.94 16.74
N ASP A 516 -7.46 15.56 17.01
CA ASP A 516 -8.69 14.87 17.40
C ASP A 516 -9.17 13.93 16.26
N ASN A 517 -9.05 14.34 15.00
CA ASN A 517 -9.33 13.49 13.83
C ASN A 517 -8.38 12.29 13.76
N PHE A 518 -7.08 12.52 13.95
CA PHE A 518 -6.08 11.46 14.01
C PHE A 518 -6.36 10.45 15.15
N ILE A 519 -6.67 10.94 16.35
CA ILE A 519 -6.99 10.11 17.51
C ILE A 519 -8.24 9.25 17.25
N ARG A 520 -9.28 9.78 16.61
CA ARG A 520 -10.45 8.98 16.22
C ARG A 520 -10.09 7.88 15.24
N ALA A 521 -9.30 8.20 14.22
CA ALA A 521 -8.88 7.23 13.20
C ALA A 521 -8.07 6.08 13.81
N LYS A 522 -7.04 6.40 14.61
CA LYS A 522 -6.23 5.38 15.28
C LYS A 522 -7.05 4.58 16.29
N ALA A 523 -7.99 5.22 17.01
CA ALA A 523 -8.85 4.56 17.98
C ALA A 523 -9.76 3.51 17.34
N ALA A 524 -10.32 3.81 16.15
CA ALA A 524 -11.14 2.87 15.41
C ALA A 524 -10.35 1.61 15.03
N ILE A 525 -9.10 1.78 14.56
CA ILE A 525 -8.22 0.66 14.18
C ILE A 525 -7.87 -0.17 15.41
N TYR A 526 -7.35 0.45 16.46
CA TYR A 526 -6.93 -0.26 17.67
C TYR A 526 -8.11 -0.97 18.35
N ALA A 527 -9.27 -0.33 18.40
CA ALA A 527 -10.48 -0.95 18.94
C ALA A 527 -10.93 -2.16 18.12
N GLY A 528 -10.84 -2.09 16.79
CA GLY A 528 -11.11 -3.22 15.90
C GLY A 528 -10.18 -4.40 16.19
N ILE A 529 -8.88 -4.14 16.37
CA ILE A 529 -7.88 -5.17 16.71
C ILE A 529 -8.25 -5.83 18.04
N MET A 530 -8.46 -5.04 19.09
CA MET A 530 -8.78 -5.56 20.42
C MET A 530 -10.11 -6.32 20.45
N THR A 531 -11.11 -5.84 19.71
CA THR A 531 -12.40 -6.51 19.59
C THR A 531 -12.26 -7.86 18.93
N LEU A 532 -11.54 -7.95 17.81
CA LEU A 532 -11.30 -9.22 17.12
C LEU A 532 -10.56 -10.20 18.01
N LEU A 533 -9.43 -9.78 18.62
CA LEU A 533 -8.64 -10.60 19.54
C LEU A 533 -9.52 -11.16 20.68
N GLY A 534 -10.26 -10.28 21.36
CA GLY A 534 -11.12 -10.69 22.48
C GLY A 534 -12.24 -11.66 22.07
N ASN A 535 -12.84 -11.49 20.88
CA ASN A 535 -13.91 -12.39 20.41
C ASN A 535 -13.41 -13.79 20.06
N VAL A 536 -12.13 -13.93 19.69
CA VAL A 536 -11.51 -15.23 19.43
C VAL A 536 -10.72 -15.76 20.63
N GLY A 537 -10.79 -15.09 21.78
CA GLY A 537 -10.16 -15.51 23.03
C GLY A 537 -8.64 -15.37 23.04
N LEU A 538 -8.10 -14.42 22.27
CA LEU A 538 -6.67 -14.11 22.20
C LEU A 538 -6.36 -12.76 22.84
N GLU A 539 -5.10 -12.62 23.27
CA GLU A 539 -4.50 -11.38 23.72
C GLU A 539 -3.39 -10.92 22.76
N VAL A 540 -2.92 -9.68 22.90
CA VAL A 540 -1.80 -9.14 22.10
C VAL A 540 -0.52 -9.98 22.28
N THR A 541 -0.35 -10.57 23.46
CA THR A 541 0.78 -11.45 23.81
C THR A 541 0.81 -12.76 23.03
N ASP A 542 -0.35 -13.23 22.53
CA ASP A 542 -0.47 -14.42 21.70
C ASP A 542 -0.06 -14.18 20.24
N LEU A 543 0.12 -12.91 19.83
CA LEU A 543 0.54 -12.56 18.48
C LEU A 543 2.01 -12.92 18.24
N GLU A 544 2.22 -13.88 17.35
CA GLU A 544 3.55 -14.27 16.87
C GLU A 544 4.02 -13.38 15.73
N GLN A 545 3.08 -12.86 14.94
CA GLN A 545 3.38 -12.03 13.78
C GLN A 545 2.32 -10.94 13.56
N VAL A 546 2.77 -9.76 13.14
CA VAL A 546 1.92 -8.68 12.62
C VAL A 546 2.34 -8.39 11.18
N ILE A 547 1.38 -8.28 10.28
CA ILE A 547 1.60 -7.96 8.87
C ILE A 547 0.84 -6.68 8.54
N LEU A 548 1.55 -5.69 8.03
CA LEU A 548 0.97 -4.45 7.54
C LEU A 548 0.86 -4.51 6.02
N ALA A 549 -0.30 -4.12 5.50
CA ALA A 549 -0.59 -3.97 4.07
C ALA A 549 -1.05 -2.53 3.77
N GLY A 550 -1.05 -2.18 2.49
CA GLY A 550 -1.51 -0.89 2.00
C GLY A 550 -0.39 0.14 1.84
N ALA A 551 -0.70 1.26 1.19
CA ALA A 551 0.29 2.30 0.84
C ALA A 551 0.90 2.99 2.07
N PHE A 552 0.22 2.97 3.22
CA PHE A 552 0.69 3.55 4.46
C PHE A 552 1.84 2.75 5.10
N GLY A 553 1.82 1.42 4.96
CA GLY A 553 2.73 0.54 5.71
C GLY A 553 4.21 0.60 5.30
N SER A 554 4.56 1.05 4.08
CA SER A 554 5.97 1.12 3.64
C SER A 554 6.79 2.19 4.35
N TYR A 555 6.10 3.22 4.85
CA TYR A 555 6.71 4.39 5.48
C TYR A 555 6.35 4.51 6.96
N ILE A 556 5.59 3.54 7.49
CA ILE A 556 5.16 3.57 8.87
C ILE A 556 6.36 3.40 9.81
N ASP A 557 6.42 4.29 10.77
CA ASP A 557 7.36 4.22 11.87
C ASP A 557 6.73 3.40 12.99
N LEU A 558 7.28 2.21 13.27
CA LEU A 558 6.67 1.26 14.19
C LEU A 558 6.68 1.79 15.62
N ASP A 559 7.78 2.44 16.01
CA ASP A 559 7.93 3.01 17.34
C ASP A 559 6.90 4.13 17.55
N CYS A 560 6.73 5.02 16.57
CA CYS A 560 5.70 6.06 16.63
C CYS A 560 4.27 5.49 16.58
N ALA A 561 4.02 4.47 15.75
CA ALA A 561 2.71 3.81 15.64
C ALA A 561 2.28 3.18 16.97
N MET A 562 3.21 2.58 17.71
CA MET A 562 2.96 2.07 19.05
C MET A 562 2.85 3.20 20.08
N THR A 563 3.68 4.25 19.98
CA THR A 563 3.63 5.44 20.85
C THR A 563 2.26 6.12 20.86
N VAL A 564 1.60 6.22 19.71
CA VAL A 564 0.26 6.82 19.61
C VAL A 564 -0.88 5.82 19.83
N GLY A 565 -0.57 4.54 20.02
CA GLY A 565 -1.54 3.46 20.16
C GLY A 565 -2.35 3.19 18.89
N LEU A 566 -1.72 3.31 17.72
CA LEU A 566 -2.25 2.84 16.44
C LEU A 566 -2.06 1.32 16.30
N LEU A 567 -0.87 0.83 16.65
CA LEU A 567 -0.52 -0.59 16.65
C LEU A 567 -0.38 -1.12 18.08
N PRO A 568 -0.66 -2.41 18.32
CA PRO A 568 -0.30 -3.08 19.57
C PRO A 568 1.19 -3.00 19.86
N ASP A 569 1.54 -2.89 21.14
CA ASP A 569 2.94 -2.84 21.59
C ASP A 569 3.59 -4.23 21.49
N VAL A 570 4.18 -4.51 20.32
CA VAL A 570 4.85 -5.78 20.00
C VAL A 570 6.30 -5.51 19.59
N ALA A 571 7.13 -6.56 19.68
CA ALA A 571 8.51 -6.47 19.20
C ALA A 571 8.54 -6.12 17.70
N SER A 572 9.34 -5.13 17.30
CA SER A 572 9.36 -4.61 15.92
C SER A 572 9.77 -5.68 14.89
N GLU A 573 10.55 -6.68 15.31
CA GLU A 573 10.97 -7.81 14.48
C GLU A 573 9.82 -8.75 14.10
N ARG A 574 8.69 -8.71 14.84
CA ARG A 574 7.47 -9.46 14.52
C ARG A 574 6.61 -8.76 13.47
N VAL A 575 6.91 -7.50 13.16
CA VAL A 575 6.12 -6.70 12.22
C VAL A 575 6.73 -6.75 10.82
N LYS A 576 5.97 -7.28 9.86
CA LYS A 576 6.34 -7.36 8.45
C LYS A 576 5.44 -6.45 7.62
N TYR A 577 5.93 -6.06 6.44
CA TYR A 577 5.17 -5.25 5.49
C TYR A 577 5.10 -5.94 4.13
N VAL A 578 3.91 -6.05 3.54
CA VAL A 578 3.69 -6.80 2.28
C VAL A 578 3.45 -5.92 1.05
N GLY A 579 3.55 -4.60 1.19
CA GLY A 579 3.20 -3.71 0.08
C GLY A 579 1.69 -3.62 -0.14
N ASN A 580 1.30 -3.51 -1.41
CA ASN A 580 -0.09 -3.69 -1.84
C ASN A 580 -0.44 -5.18 -1.80
N GLY A 581 -0.95 -5.65 -0.66
CA GLY A 581 -1.33 -7.05 -0.45
C GLY A 581 -2.38 -7.55 -1.46
N SER A 582 -3.35 -6.70 -1.81
CA SER A 582 -4.38 -6.99 -2.82
C SER A 582 -3.77 -7.32 -4.18
N LEU A 583 -2.85 -6.48 -4.67
CA LEU A 583 -2.18 -6.69 -5.96
C LEU A 583 -1.26 -7.92 -5.94
N VAL A 584 -0.54 -8.15 -4.83
CA VAL A 584 0.30 -9.35 -4.67
C VAL A 584 -0.54 -10.62 -4.72
N GLY A 585 -1.68 -10.67 -4.02
CA GLY A 585 -2.60 -11.80 -4.05
C GLY A 585 -3.26 -12.01 -5.42
N ALA A 586 -3.63 -10.91 -6.09
CA ALA A 586 -4.16 -10.94 -7.46
C ALA A 586 -3.15 -11.55 -8.43
N ARG A 587 -1.88 -11.11 -8.36
CA ARG A 587 -0.76 -11.68 -9.12
C ARG A 587 -0.57 -13.16 -8.83
N MET A 588 -0.54 -13.55 -7.57
CA MET A 588 -0.37 -14.96 -7.19
C MET A 588 -1.46 -15.86 -7.78
N SER A 589 -2.72 -15.42 -7.70
CA SER A 589 -3.85 -16.15 -8.31
C SER A 589 -3.80 -16.15 -9.83
N GLU A 590 -3.32 -15.07 -10.44
CA GLU A 590 -3.09 -15.00 -11.89
C GLU A 590 -2.05 -16.01 -12.38
N LEU A 591 -1.08 -16.36 -11.53
CA LEU A 591 -0.02 -17.33 -11.85
C LEU A 591 -0.35 -18.77 -11.46
N SER A 592 -1.38 -19.02 -10.63
CA SER A 592 -1.66 -20.37 -10.12
C SER A 592 -3.13 -20.68 -9.86
N ASN A 593 -3.64 -21.69 -10.56
CA ASN A 593 -4.93 -22.32 -10.27
C ASN A 593 -4.96 -23.05 -8.92
N HIS A 594 -3.82 -23.51 -8.40
CA HIS A 594 -3.75 -24.08 -7.04
C HIS A 594 -4.11 -23.00 -6.01
N ILE A 595 -3.50 -21.82 -6.13
CA ILE A 595 -3.78 -20.68 -5.26
C ILE A 595 -5.24 -20.25 -5.40
N ARG A 596 -5.82 -20.29 -6.60
CA ARG A 596 -7.27 -20.02 -6.77
C ARG A 596 -8.15 -21.04 -6.06
N GLN A 597 -7.73 -22.30 -5.95
CA GLN A 597 -8.44 -23.28 -5.15
C GLN A 597 -8.31 -22.94 -3.66
N ASP A 598 -7.12 -22.58 -3.21
CA ASP A 598 -6.87 -22.15 -1.83
C ASP A 598 -7.69 -20.91 -1.45
N VAL A 599 -7.87 -19.94 -2.37
CA VAL A 599 -8.73 -18.76 -2.18
C VAL A 599 -10.14 -19.18 -1.75
N VAL A 600 -10.72 -20.19 -2.42
CA VAL A 600 -12.06 -20.68 -2.08
C VAL A 600 -12.05 -21.28 -0.68
N ASP A 601 -11.05 -22.08 -0.34
CA ASP A 601 -10.97 -22.74 0.97
C ASP A 601 -10.68 -21.73 2.10
N VAL A 602 -9.92 -20.66 1.82
CA VAL A 602 -9.69 -19.54 2.74
C VAL A 602 -11.00 -18.82 3.03
N VAL A 603 -11.76 -18.41 2.01
CA VAL A 603 -13.03 -17.68 2.20
C VAL A 603 -14.03 -18.50 3.04
N HIS A 604 -14.07 -19.82 2.86
CA HIS A 604 -14.95 -20.68 3.68
C HIS A 604 -14.51 -20.80 5.15
N ARG A 605 -13.23 -20.56 5.46
CA ARG A 605 -12.69 -20.56 6.83
C ARG A 605 -12.75 -19.18 7.50
N MET A 606 -13.01 -18.13 6.72
CA MET A 606 -13.08 -16.76 7.23
C MET A 606 -14.42 -16.50 7.91
N THR A 607 -14.36 -15.94 9.11
CA THR A 607 -15.52 -15.44 9.86
C THR A 607 -15.48 -13.92 9.93
N SER A 608 -16.49 -13.24 9.39
CA SER A 608 -16.57 -11.78 9.40
C SER A 608 -17.38 -11.29 10.60
N PHE A 609 -16.82 -10.34 11.35
CA PHE A 609 -17.48 -9.68 12.47
C PHE A 609 -17.93 -8.28 12.06
N GLU A 610 -19.21 -7.99 12.25
CA GLU A 610 -19.77 -6.65 12.09
C GLU A 610 -19.56 -5.89 13.42
N LEU A 611 -18.48 -5.11 13.51
CA LEU A 611 -18.07 -4.44 14.75
C LEU A 611 -19.15 -3.53 15.33
N SER A 612 -20.02 -2.96 14.48
CA SER A 612 -21.13 -2.13 14.93
C SER A 612 -22.17 -2.91 15.77
N GLY A 613 -22.22 -4.23 15.61
CA GLY A 613 -23.08 -5.14 16.38
C GLY A 613 -22.38 -5.84 17.55
N VAL A 614 -21.09 -5.56 17.79
CA VAL A 614 -20.32 -6.17 18.88
C VAL A 614 -20.22 -5.19 20.05
N ASP A 615 -20.83 -5.53 21.18
CA ASP A 615 -20.94 -4.63 22.34
C ASP A 615 -19.57 -4.12 22.84
N SER A 616 -18.55 -4.98 22.86
CA SER A 616 -17.20 -4.61 23.33
C SER A 616 -16.47 -3.60 22.45
N PHE A 617 -16.85 -3.45 21.17
CA PHE A 617 -16.19 -2.52 20.26
C PHE A 617 -16.27 -1.08 20.76
N LYS A 618 -17.45 -0.67 21.25
CA LYS A 618 -17.66 0.69 21.73
C LYS A 618 -16.78 1.00 22.94
N ASP A 619 -16.64 0.04 23.85
CA ASP A 619 -15.81 0.19 25.05
C ASP A 619 -14.34 0.29 24.67
N HIS A 620 -13.86 -0.59 23.78
CA HIS A 620 -12.50 -0.50 23.23
C HIS A 620 -12.25 0.82 22.48
N TYR A 621 -13.22 1.30 21.71
CA TYR A 621 -13.11 2.57 20.98
C TYR A 621 -12.95 3.74 21.94
N VAL A 622 -13.82 3.86 22.95
CA VAL A 622 -13.74 4.93 23.96
C VAL A 622 -12.41 4.86 24.73
N ALA A 623 -11.98 3.67 25.12
CA ALA A 623 -10.70 3.46 25.80
C ALA A 623 -9.49 3.86 24.93
N SER A 624 -9.65 3.79 23.61
CA SER A 624 -8.64 4.10 22.61
C SER A 624 -8.62 5.57 22.15
N LEU A 625 -9.52 6.43 22.63
CA LEU A 625 -9.55 7.88 22.29
C LEU A 625 -8.46 8.72 23.01
N PHE A 626 -7.37 8.09 23.42
CA PHE A 626 -6.26 8.70 24.16
C PHE A 626 -4.93 8.24 23.58
N LEU A 627 -3.84 8.97 23.83
CA LEU A 627 -2.48 8.61 23.43
C LEU A 627 -1.70 7.98 24.60
N PRO A 628 -1.13 6.76 24.46
CA PRO A 628 -1.50 5.76 23.46
C PRO A 628 -2.88 5.15 23.72
N HIS A 629 -3.34 5.12 24.98
CA HIS A 629 -4.59 4.50 25.41
C HIS A 629 -4.90 4.91 26.86
N THR A 630 -6.15 4.76 27.32
CA THR A 630 -6.53 4.98 28.74
C THR A 630 -5.78 4.05 29.69
N ASP A 631 -5.63 2.79 29.30
CA ASP A 631 -4.81 1.80 30.00
C ASP A 631 -3.36 1.78 29.48
N SER A 632 -2.47 2.42 30.23
CA SER A 632 -1.03 2.45 29.94
C SER A 632 -0.32 1.10 30.05
N SER A 633 -0.93 0.09 30.70
CA SER A 633 -0.32 -1.23 30.87
C SER A 633 -0.22 -2.01 29.55
N LEU A 634 -1.06 -1.67 28.57
CA LEU A 634 -1.04 -2.23 27.21
C LEU A 634 0.15 -1.72 26.37
N PHE A 635 0.85 -0.68 26.83
CA PHE A 635 1.96 -0.03 26.11
C PHE A 635 3.22 0.09 26.99
N PRO A 636 3.78 -1.04 27.48
CA PRO A 636 4.95 -1.03 28.35
C PRO A 636 6.19 -0.36 27.73
N SER A 637 6.41 -0.45 26.41
CA SER A 637 7.55 0.18 25.73
C SER A 637 7.43 1.70 25.72
N VAL A 638 6.22 2.24 25.57
CA VAL A 638 5.94 3.68 25.60
C VAL A 638 6.10 4.20 27.02
N LYS A 639 5.60 3.46 28.01
CA LYS A 639 5.77 3.80 29.43
C LYS A 639 7.25 3.91 29.81
N LYS A 640 8.09 2.96 29.36
CA LYS A 640 9.54 3.00 29.58
C LYS A 640 10.20 4.23 28.93
N ARG A 641 9.75 4.65 27.75
CA ARG A 641 10.28 5.83 27.04
C ARG A 641 9.86 7.17 27.65
N ASN A 642 8.64 7.23 28.21
CA ASN A 642 8.08 8.45 28.78
C ASN A 642 8.33 8.60 30.30
N THR A 643 9.09 7.69 30.92
CA THR A 643 9.51 7.85 32.32
C THR A 643 10.84 8.63 32.34
N PRO A 644 10.92 9.78 33.04
CA PRO A 644 12.10 10.64 33.03
C PRO A 644 13.36 10.01 33.63
#